data_AF-A0A822V2P2-F1
#
_entry.id   AF-A0A822V2P2-F1
#
_cell.length_a   1.000
_cell.length_b   1.000
_cell.length_c   1.000
_cell.angle_alpha   90.00
_cell.angle_beta   90.00
_cell.angle_gamma   90.00
#
_symmetry.space_group_name_H-M   'P 1'
#
loop_
_entity.id
_entity.type
_entity.pdbx_description
1 polymer ?
#
loop_
_entity_poly.entity_id
_entity_poly.type
_entity_poly.pdbx_seq_one_letter_code
_entity_poly.pdbx_strand_id
1 'polypeptide(L)'
;MAGKGKSRERVEPSFGDFHESGDDLRLDASERISGTTKQQARKPKPASGRTKSSKKEKRTRSSGRGATGFLRSLVYWCIVLGIWGGIGVAGLVLYYGARMPSASSWSIPERPPNVKIVSVNGSVLANRGTTGGEALALEDMSPYIPQAVMAIEDRRFYSHFGVDPLGLGRAIVTNVLTGRTVQGGSTLTQQLAKNLFLSPDRTLERKVQEVLLSFWLEHEFTKDQILAMYLNRVYFGSNAYGVEAASRRYFNKSARDVNLGEAAMLAGLLKAPSRLSPARDPQAAEERAQVVLQSMRDVGFITDDEIKTAMSQPPTKAKRFWSGAEHYAADMVLEEVRNLVGEVKQDIVVDTTIDPNLERDAEKALTHVLQGDGKKQGASQAALVSIDGTGAIRAVVGGADYAESQFNRAAKAKRQPGSAFKPFVYVAALESGLTPYTIRNDAPVRIGNWTPENYEKKYRGEVTLATALANSLNTIAAQLVMEVGPDRVTQVAHRMGIESELQNNASIALGTSEVSLMELTASYAPFMNGGYKATPHIVKRITDADGKVLYENKYDNPPRVLSEEIAATMNSMLSRVITEGTGKAARLQGWQAAGKSGTTQSFRDALFVGYTSNLTTGVWFGNDDGTSMKKVTGGGLPAKAWKDFMTAAHSGLSPSPLFGLGAGGVPPLGEMQQPAPENPPSSIGDIISNALGGGTPDTRAYPQAPIAPNPNQPDVPMPPANIPSRDIEPGYSAGNGPVPPADIGGQAPSGPKQTTLLDILMGN
;
A
#
# COMPACT_ATOMS: atom_id res chain seq x y z
N MET A 1 14.79 20.36 -47.28
CA MET A 1 15.87 21.19 -47.87
C MET A 1 16.82 21.63 -46.76
N ALA A 2 17.94 22.29 -47.09
CA ALA A 2 19.11 22.35 -46.19
C ALA A 2 19.12 23.53 -45.19
N GLY A 3 19.79 23.30 -44.06
CA GLY A 3 20.22 24.31 -43.09
C GLY A 3 21.43 23.77 -42.29
N LYS A 4 22.52 24.54 -42.18
CA LYS A 4 23.78 24.11 -41.55
C LYS A 4 23.91 24.63 -40.11
N GLY A 5 24.53 23.85 -39.23
CA GLY A 5 24.99 24.29 -37.90
C GLY A 5 26.10 23.36 -37.38
N LYS A 6 27.12 23.90 -36.70
CA LYS A 6 28.26 23.13 -36.16
C LYS A 6 28.16 22.95 -34.64
N SER A 7 28.80 21.89 -34.14
CA SER A 7 28.99 21.61 -32.72
C SER A 7 30.01 22.55 -32.06
N ARG A 8 29.90 22.66 -30.73
CA ARG A 8 30.95 23.12 -29.80
C ARG A 8 30.72 22.49 -28.43
N GLU A 9 31.80 22.25 -27.69
CA GLU A 9 31.75 21.69 -26.33
C GLU A 9 31.17 22.69 -25.32
N ARG A 10 30.69 22.18 -24.17
CA ARG A 10 30.32 22.98 -23.00
C ARG A 10 31.31 22.74 -21.87
N VAL A 11 31.75 23.83 -21.26
CA VAL A 11 32.66 23.90 -20.11
C VAL A 11 31.86 23.83 -18.79
N GLU A 12 32.42 23.22 -17.75
CA GLU A 12 31.89 23.25 -16.38
C GLU A 12 32.40 24.51 -15.62
N PRO A 13 31.56 25.16 -14.80
CA PRO A 13 31.94 26.39 -14.09
C PRO A 13 32.75 26.12 -12.81
N SER A 14 33.65 27.05 -12.47
CA SER A 14 34.41 27.06 -11.21
C SER A 14 34.46 28.47 -10.61
N PHE A 15 34.08 28.56 -9.33
CA PHE A 15 34.24 29.68 -8.39
C PHE A 15 34.26 29.02 -6.98
N GLY A 16 35.06 29.39 -5.97
CA GLY A 16 35.85 30.62 -5.74
C GLY A 16 35.09 31.57 -4.79
N ASP A 17 35.68 32.19 -3.75
CA ASP A 17 37.03 32.06 -3.14
C ASP A 17 37.04 32.81 -1.77
N PHE A 18 38.22 32.94 -1.12
CA PHE A 18 38.66 34.03 -0.20
C PHE A 18 38.48 34.03 1.35
N HIS A 19 39.62 34.29 2.02
CA HIS A 19 39.93 35.21 3.16
C HIS A 19 39.14 35.17 4.51
N GLU A 20 39.69 35.53 5.70
CA GLU A 20 41.07 35.63 6.26
C GLU A 20 40.99 35.90 7.80
N SER A 21 42.14 36.19 8.45
CA SER A 21 42.39 36.55 9.87
C SER A 21 42.38 35.40 10.89
N GLY A 22 43.22 35.41 11.94
CA GLY A 22 44.36 36.31 12.21
C GLY A 22 44.82 36.29 13.67
N ASP A 23 46.15 36.20 13.87
CA ASP A 23 46.93 36.59 15.07
C ASP A 23 46.76 35.79 16.40
N ASP A 24 47.81 35.55 17.23
CA ASP A 24 49.29 35.63 17.08
C ASP A 24 49.95 34.74 18.18
N LEU A 25 51.27 34.87 18.39
CA LEU A 25 52.10 34.52 19.57
C LEU A 25 52.78 33.14 19.61
N ARG A 26 53.72 32.99 18.65
CA ARG A 26 55.16 32.76 18.87
C ARG A 26 55.63 31.90 20.06
N LEU A 27 56.42 30.87 19.73
CA LEU A 27 57.55 30.41 20.55
C LEU A 27 58.83 30.31 19.69
N ASP A 28 59.80 31.17 19.99
CA ASP A 28 61.22 31.08 19.64
C ASP A 28 61.98 30.66 20.93
N ALA A 29 63.17 30.05 20.93
CA ALA A 29 64.01 29.50 19.86
C ALA A 29 64.93 28.41 20.46
N SER A 30 65.76 27.78 19.63
CA SER A 30 66.71 26.69 19.94
C SER A 30 66.06 25.33 20.29
N GLU A 31 66.64 24.18 19.92
CA GLU A 31 67.87 23.92 19.15
C GLU A 31 67.58 23.27 17.78
N ARG A 32 68.46 23.53 16.80
CA ARG A 32 68.51 22.79 15.51
C ARG A 32 69.52 21.64 15.69
N ILE A 33 69.51 20.56 14.89
CA ILE A 33 70.17 20.57 13.57
C ILE A 33 69.63 19.46 12.66
N SER A 34 69.27 19.91 11.45
CA SER A 34 68.94 19.22 10.21
C SER A 34 69.59 17.84 9.92
N GLY A 35 68.78 16.92 9.41
CA GLY A 35 69.21 15.96 8.38
C GLY A 35 68.79 16.44 6.98
N THR A 36 69.61 16.20 5.94
CA THR A 36 69.34 16.80 4.61
C THR A 36 69.84 15.98 3.40
N THR A 37 69.00 15.97 2.36
CA THR A 37 69.35 16.04 0.92
C THR A 37 69.60 14.74 0.11
N LYS A 38 68.59 14.45 -0.74
CA LYS A 38 68.60 13.99 -2.17
C LYS A 38 69.42 12.74 -2.56
N GLN A 39 68.85 11.67 -3.14
CA GLN A 39 68.03 11.48 -4.37
C GLN A 39 68.91 11.18 -5.62
N GLN A 40 68.84 9.93 -6.10
CA GLN A 40 69.10 9.35 -7.45
C GLN A 40 70.28 9.92 -8.32
N ALA A 41 71.12 9.13 -9.01
CA ALA A 41 70.76 7.99 -9.87
C ALA A 41 71.97 7.15 -10.37
N ARG A 42 71.66 5.99 -11.00
CA ARG A 42 72.45 5.18 -11.97
C ARG A 42 73.76 4.49 -11.51
N LYS A 43 74.03 3.33 -12.15
CA LYS A 43 75.28 2.55 -12.16
C LYS A 43 75.82 2.49 -13.60
N PRO A 44 77.11 2.21 -13.81
CA PRO A 44 77.50 0.85 -14.24
C PRO A 44 78.54 0.14 -13.34
N LYS A 45 78.93 -1.08 -13.74
CA LYS A 45 80.12 -1.87 -13.30
C LYS A 45 81.18 -1.85 -14.44
N PRO A 46 82.44 -2.35 -14.31
CA PRO A 46 83.10 -3.13 -13.24
C PRO A 46 84.36 -2.35 -12.71
N ALA A 47 85.55 -2.86 -12.32
CA ALA A 47 86.16 -4.20 -12.27
C ALA A 47 87.38 -4.34 -11.31
N SER A 48 87.55 -5.54 -10.72
CA SER A 48 88.84 -6.14 -10.28
C SER A 48 89.66 -5.49 -9.13
N GLY A 49 90.75 -6.16 -8.69
CA GLY A 49 91.71 -5.71 -7.66
C GLY A 49 91.29 -6.00 -6.20
N ARG A 50 91.45 -7.19 -5.59
CA ARG A 50 92.57 -8.17 -5.49
C ARG A 50 93.63 -7.79 -4.43
N THR A 51 93.55 -8.45 -3.26
CA THR A 51 94.63 -8.64 -2.24
C THR A 51 95.11 -7.38 -1.46
N LYS A 52 95.74 -7.44 -0.27
CA LYS A 52 96.20 -8.57 0.59
C LYS A 52 96.33 -8.14 2.08
N SER A 53 96.13 -9.10 2.98
CA SER A 53 96.93 -9.34 4.22
C SER A 53 97.39 -8.18 5.14
N SER A 54 96.95 -8.24 6.41
CA SER A 54 97.90 -8.44 7.51
C SER A 54 97.32 -9.40 8.58
N LYS A 55 98.18 -10.06 9.37
CA LYS A 55 97.83 -11.05 10.41
C LYS A 55 98.29 -10.58 11.79
N LYS A 56 97.48 -10.84 12.82
CA LYS A 56 97.82 -11.44 14.13
C LYS A 56 96.47 -11.72 14.84
N GLU A 57 96.10 -12.94 15.24
CA GLU A 57 96.74 -13.91 16.16
C GLU A 57 96.92 -13.37 17.59
N LYS A 58 96.52 -14.06 18.67
CA LYS A 58 95.65 -15.26 18.83
C LYS A 58 95.39 -15.48 20.34
N ARG A 59 94.15 -15.79 20.76
CA ARG A 59 93.76 -16.66 21.92
C ARG A 59 92.25 -16.51 22.20
N THR A 60 91.38 -17.35 21.63
CA THR A 60 90.93 -18.64 22.17
C THR A 60 90.20 -18.59 23.52
N ARG A 61 88.86 -18.71 23.47
CA ARG A 61 88.13 -19.68 24.30
C ARG A 61 86.88 -20.18 23.57
N SER A 62 86.49 -21.42 23.88
CA SER A 62 85.46 -22.17 23.17
C SER A 62 84.06 -21.91 23.72
N SER A 63 83.05 -21.82 22.85
CA SER A 63 81.91 -22.74 22.90
C SER A 63 81.01 -22.56 21.66
N GLY A 64 80.67 -23.66 20.99
CA GLY A 64 79.78 -23.63 19.83
C GLY A 64 78.31 -23.57 20.24
N ARG A 65 77.68 -22.41 20.19
CA ARG A 65 76.21 -22.30 20.19
C ARG A 65 75.68 -22.56 18.78
N GLY A 66 75.39 -23.84 18.49
CA GLY A 66 74.70 -24.25 17.27
C GLY A 66 73.27 -23.70 17.18
N ALA A 67 72.62 -23.88 16.02
CA ALA A 67 71.31 -23.31 15.69
C ALA A 67 70.19 -23.62 16.70
N THR A 68 70.32 -24.70 17.47
CA THR A 68 69.41 -25.08 18.58
C THR A 68 69.30 -23.99 19.66
N GLY A 69 70.34 -23.19 19.89
CA GLY A 69 70.31 -22.06 20.83
C GLY A 69 69.42 -20.91 20.35
N PHE A 70 69.47 -20.60 19.05
CA PHE A 70 68.61 -19.59 18.44
C PHE A 70 67.14 -20.03 18.43
N LEU A 71 66.89 -21.30 18.09
CA LEU A 71 65.53 -21.87 18.07
C LEU A 71 64.88 -21.89 19.47
N ARG A 72 65.64 -22.24 20.52
CA ARG A 72 65.15 -22.16 21.91
C ARG A 72 64.86 -20.72 22.36
N SER A 73 65.70 -19.76 21.96
CA SER A 73 65.45 -18.34 22.22
C SER A 73 64.16 -17.85 21.55
N LEU A 74 63.95 -18.23 20.29
CA LEU A 74 62.75 -17.90 19.52
C LEU A 74 61.47 -18.44 20.21
N VAL A 75 61.46 -19.72 20.58
CA VAL A 75 60.31 -20.34 21.27
C VAL A 75 60.04 -19.69 22.63
N TYR A 76 61.08 -19.39 23.41
CA TYR A 76 60.94 -18.67 24.68
C TYR A 76 60.31 -17.29 24.49
N TRP A 77 60.80 -16.50 23.54
CA TRP A 77 60.24 -15.17 23.27
C TRP A 77 58.82 -15.23 22.69
N CYS A 78 58.47 -16.24 21.88
CA CYS A 78 57.09 -16.45 21.45
C CYS A 78 56.15 -16.76 22.63
N ILE A 79 56.59 -17.56 23.61
CA ILE A 79 55.80 -17.84 24.82
C ILE A 79 55.65 -16.57 25.67
N VAL A 80 56.73 -15.82 25.90
CA VAL A 80 56.71 -14.54 26.65
C VAL A 80 55.78 -13.52 25.98
N LEU A 81 55.87 -13.36 24.66
CA LEU A 81 54.96 -12.49 23.89
C LEU A 81 53.51 -12.98 23.93
N GLY A 82 53.28 -14.29 23.94
CA GLY A 82 51.95 -14.88 24.12
C GLY A 82 51.34 -14.55 25.49
N ILE A 83 52.12 -14.63 26.57
CA ILE A 83 51.69 -14.27 27.93
C ILE A 83 51.39 -12.77 28.01
N TRP A 84 52.30 -11.90 27.55
CA TRP A 84 52.06 -10.46 27.54
C TRP A 84 50.88 -10.05 26.65
N GLY A 85 50.68 -10.70 25.51
CA GLY A 85 49.50 -10.54 24.68
C GLY A 85 48.21 -10.96 25.40
N GLY A 86 48.24 -12.10 26.11
CA GLY A 86 47.12 -12.57 26.94
C GLY A 86 46.77 -11.60 28.07
N ILE A 87 47.77 -11.07 28.78
CA ILE A 87 47.59 -10.04 29.83
C ILE A 87 47.01 -8.76 29.22
N GLY A 88 47.51 -8.33 28.06
CA GLY A 88 46.99 -7.16 27.33
C GLY A 88 45.53 -7.32 26.92
N VAL A 89 45.15 -8.49 26.39
CA VAL A 89 43.76 -8.82 26.05
C VAL A 89 42.87 -8.89 27.30
N ALA A 90 43.34 -9.52 28.39
CA ALA A 90 42.59 -9.58 29.64
C ALA A 90 42.36 -8.18 30.24
N GLY A 91 43.37 -7.31 30.24
CA GLY A 91 43.24 -5.91 30.67
C GLY A 91 42.28 -5.11 29.78
N LEU A 92 42.32 -5.31 28.47
CA LEU A 92 41.39 -4.70 27.51
C LEU A 92 39.94 -5.13 27.78
N VAL A 93 39.72 -6.42 28.01
CA VAL A 93 38.41 -7.01 28.31
C VAL A 93 37.86 -6.50 29.65
N LEU A 94 38.70 -6.43 30.70
CA LEU A 94 38.30 -5.88 32.00
C LEU A 94 37.98 -4.38 31.92
N TYR A 95 38.78 -3.60 31.18
CA TYR A 95 38.59 -2.15 31.02
C TYR A 95 37.28 -1.79 30.32
N TYR A 96 36.94 -2.46 29.22
CA TYR A 96 35.66 -2.23 28.54
C TYR A 96 34.48 -2.93 29.24
N GLY A 97 34.72 -4.10 29.86
CA GLY A 97 33.71 -4.79 30.66
C GLY A 97 33.21 -3.95 31.84
N ALA A 98 34.12 -3.31 32.57
CA ALA A 98 33.79 -2.39 33.66
C ALA A 98 33.13 -1.06 33.22
N ARG A 99 33.02 -0.81 31.90
CA ARG A 99 32.35 0.36 31.32
C ARG A 99 30.97 0.04 30.73
N MET A 100 30.59 -1.23 30.62
CA MET A 100 29.26 -1.60 30.12
C MET A 100 28.19 -1.46 31.21
N PRO A 101 26.92 -1.21 30.84
CA PRO A 101 25.78 -1.35 31.74
C PRO A 101 25.72 -2.76 32.35
N SER A 102 25.11 -2.89 33.54
CA SER A 102 24.90 -4.20 34.16
C SER A 102 24.01 -5.09 33.29
N ALA A 103 24.30 -6.39 33.21
CA ALA A 103 23.58 -7.33 32.35
C ALA A 103 22.06 -7.38 32.63
N SER A 104 21.64 -7.04 33.84
CA SER A 104 20.22 -6.82 34.24
C SER A 104 19.48 -5.72 33.47
N SER A 105 20.18 -4.91 32.66
CA SER A 105 19.60 -3.89 31.78
C SER A 105 19.48 -4.32 30.31
N TRP A 106 19.95 -5.53 29.96
CA TRP A 106 20.04 -6.00 28.57
C TRP A 106 18.79 -6.78 28.14
N SER A 107 17.68 -6.07 27.93
CA SER A 107 16.54 -6.62 27.17
C SER A 107 16.89 -6.72 25.69
N ILE A 108 16.57 -7.84 25.03
CA ILE A 108 16.62 -7.93 23.56
C ILE A 108 15.63 -6.89 22.98
N PRO A 109 16.04 -6.01 22.05
CA PRO A 109 15.12 -5.08 21.41
C PRO A 109 13.96 -5.78 20.70
N GLU A 110 12.77 -5.20 20.85
CA GLU A 110 11.57 -5.64 20.15
C GLU A 110 11.82 -5.72 18.64
N ARG A 111 11.28 -6.77 18.02
CA ARG A 111 11.33 -6.94 16.57
C ARG A 111 10.44 -5.86 15.93
N PRO A 112 10.89 -5.14 14.89
CA PRO A 112 10.03 -4.19 14.19
C PRO A 112 8.71 -4.85 13.74
N PRO A 113 7.55 -4.26 14.07
CA PRO A 113 6.28 -4.95 13.99
C PRO A 113 5.84 -5.24 12.56
N ASN A 114 5.11 -6.34 12.41
CA ASN A 114 4.49 -6.78 11.18
C ASN A 114 2.95 -6.70 11.27
N VAL A 115 2.36 -6.06 10.27
CA VAL A 115 0.92 -6.06 10.00
C VAL A 115 0.60 -7.18 9.02
N LYS A 116 -0.08 -8.23 9.49
CA LYS A 116 -0.55 -9.37 8.69
C LYS A 116 -1.97 -9.09 8.21
N ILE A 117 -2.13 -8.81 6.92
CA ILE A 117 -3.39 -8.37 6.31
C ILE A 117 -4.08 -9.60 5.70
N VAL A 118 -5.30 -9.89 6.15
CA VAL A 118 -6.02 -11.14 5.91
C VAL A 118 -7.35 -10.86 5.19
N SER A 119 -7.71 -11.69 4.21
CA SER A 119 -8.95 -11.58 3.44
C SER A 119 -10.15 -12.18 4.18
N VAL A 120 -11.36 -11.99 3.64
CA VAL A 120 -12.60 -12.56 4.22
C VAL A 120 -12.61 -14.08 4.32
N ASN A 121 -11.74 -14.79 3.59
CA ASN A 121 -11.63 -16.26 3.63
C ASN A 121 -10.43 -16.77 4.46
N GLY A 122 -9.72 -15.90 5.17
CA GLY A 122 -8.55 -16.25 5.98
C GLY A 122 -7.21 -16.28 5.23
N SER A 123 -7.20 -16.07 3.90
CA SER A 123 -5.94 -15.96 3.14
C SER A 123 -5.17 -14.68 3.48
N VAL A 124 -3.87 -14.75 3.71
CA VAL A 124 -3.02 -13.56 3.80
C VAL A 124 -2.96 -12.86 2.43
N LEU A 125 -3.44 -11.61 2.37
CA LEU A 125 -3.33 -10.72 1.21
C LEU A 125 -1.93 -10.10 1.13
N ALA A 126 -1.42 -9.64 2.27
CA ALA A 126 -0.11 -9.03 2.36
C ALA A 126 0.44 -9.10 3.80
N ASN A 127 1.77 -9.17 3.90
CA ASN A 127 2.46 -8.77 5.12
C ASN A 127 3.08 -7.38 4.87
N ARG A 128 2.96 -6.48 5.84
CA ARG A 128 3.46 -5.10 5.77
C ARG A 128 4.25 -4.76 7.04
N GLY A 129 5.51 -4.39 6.86
CA GLY A 129 6.50 -4.19 7.91
C GLY A 129 7.89 -4.48 7.33
N THR A 130 8.96 -4.15 8.06
CA THR A 130 10.33 -4.48 7.62
C THR A 130 10.65 -5.98 7.76
N THR A 131 9.85 -6.69 8.55
CA THR A 131 10.07 -8.07 9.01
C THR A 131 9.21 -9.13 8.31
N GLY A 132 8.21 -8.70 7.51
CA GLY A 132 7.56 -9.49 6.45
C GLY A 132 6.72 -10.69 6.87
N GLY A 133 6.47 -10.87 8.17
CA GLY A 133 5.57 -11.89 8.74
C GLY A 133 5.72 -11.94 10.26
N GLU A 134 5.23 -13.00 10.87
CA GLU A 134 5.55 -13.38 12.27
C GLU A 134 7.01 -13.82 12.40
N ALA A 135 7.53 -13.91 13.64
CA ALA A 135 8.81 -14.55 13.89
C ALA A 135 8.66 -16.07 13.82
N LEU A 136 9.43 -16.73 12.94
CA LEU A 136 9.37 -18.18 12.76
C LEU A 136 10.27 -18.90 13.78
N ALA A 137 9.79 -20.03 14.33
CA ALA A 137 10.65 -20.95 15.07
C ALA A 137 11.70 -21.59 14.14
N LEU A 138 12.77 -22.17 14.68
CA LEU A 138 13.79 -22.82 13.83
C LEU A 138 13.23 -24.05 13.10
N GLU A 139 12.29 -24.75 13.74
CA GLU A 139 11.55 -25.91 13.24
C GLU A 139 10.46 -25.57 12.20
N ASP A 140 9.99 -24.33 12.17
CA ASP A 140 9.09 -23.83 11.11
C ASP A 140 9.82 -23.63 9.77
N MET A 141 11.10 -23.26 9.82
CA MET A 141 11.86 -22.88 8.63
C MET A 141 12.20 -24.11 7.79
N SER A 142 12.26 -23.93 6.45
CA SER A 142 12.88 -24.93 5.58
C SER A 142 14.28 -25.28 6.09
N PRO A 143 14.62 -26.57 6.32
CA PRO A 143 15.86 -26.98 6.99
C PRO A 143 17.12 -26.55 6.23
N TYR A 144 17.00 -26.32 4.92
CA TYR A 144 18.09 -25.82 4.09
C TYR A 144 18.53 -24.39 4.48
N ILE A 145 17.63 -23.55 5.05
CA ILE A 145 17.94 -22.17 5.45
C ILE A 145 19.02 -22.13 6.56
N PRO A 146 18.81 -22.71 7.76
CA PRO A 146 19.82 -22.69 8.81
C PRO A 146 21.08 -23.43 8.39
N GLN A 147 20.97 -24.56 7.67
CA GLN A 147 22.11 -25.29 7.14
C GLN A 147 22.97 -24.44 6.19
N ALA A 148 22.35 -23.72 5.25
CA ALA A 148 23.05 -22.86 4.30
C ALA A 148 23.79 -21.70 4.99
N VAL A 149 23.14 -21.06 5.98
CA VAL A 149 23.74 -19.97 6.76
C VAL A 149 24.90 -20.46 7.63
N MET A 150 24.75 -21.58 8.36
CA MET A 150 25.84 -22.18 9.13
C MET A 150 27.01 -22.61 8.23
N ALA A 151 26.73 -23.24 7.08
CA ALA A 151 27.77 -23.72 6.17
C ALA A 151 28.68 -22.61 5.63
N ILE A 152 28.16 -21.40 5.45
CA ILE A 152 28.91 -20.27 4.87
C ILE A 152 29.42 -19.24 5.89
N GLU A 153 28.70 -18.97 6.98
CA GLU A 153 29.09 -17.99 8.00
C GLU A 153 29.79 -18.64 9.21
N ASP A 154 29.31 -19.77 9.72
CA ASP A 154 29.78 -20.36 10.98
C ASP A 154 29.65 -21.90 11.02
N ARG A 155 30.59 -22.58 10.33
CA ARG A 155 30.59 -24.05 10.11
C ARG A 155 30.64 -24.90 11.39
N ARG A 156 30.79 -24.30 12.58
CA ARG A 156 30.85 -24.98 13.87
C ARG A 156 30.02 -24.28 14.94
N PHE A 157 28.94 -23.62 14.53
CA PHE A 157 28.04 -22.88 15.40
C PHE A 157 27.65 -23.64 16.69
N TYR A 158 27.32 -24.93 16.59
CA TYR A 158 26.98 -25.79 17.75
C TYR A 158 28.16 -26.27 18.60
N SER A 159 29.41 -26.11 18.14
CA SER A 159 30.62 -26.68 18.77
C SER A 159 31.51 -25.65 19.47
N HIS A 160 31.11 -24.38 19.47
CA HIS A 160 31.78 -23.28 20.20
C HIS A 160 30.79 -22.57 21.13
N PHE A 161 31.26 -21.60 21.91
CA PHE A 161 30.43 -20.82 22.85
C PHE A 161 30.76 -19.35 22.68
N GLY A 162 29.91 -18.59 21.98
CA GLY A 162 30.07 -17.18 21.66
C GLY A 162 31.15 -16.90 20.61
N VAL A 163 32.33 -17.50 20.74
CA VAL A 163 33.51 -17.27 19.89
C VAL A 163 34.15 -18.60 19.47
N ASP A 164 34.71 -18.66 18.26
CA ASP A 164 35.46 -19.82 17.75
C ASP A 164 36.97 -19.50 17.62
N PRO A 165 37.81 -19.85 18.63
CA PRO A 165 39.25 -19.59 18.57
C PRO A 165 39.96 -20.35 17.44
N LEU A 166 39.51 -21.57 17.14
CA LEU A 166 40.07 -22.42 16.09
C LEU A 166 39.68 -21.88 14.69
N GLY A 167 38.47 -21.34 14.54
CA GLY A 167 37.96 -20.73 13.32
C GLY A 167 38.61 -19.38 13.04
N LEU A 168 38.81 -18.57 14.08
CA LEU A 168 39.59 -17.34 14.02
C LEU A 168 41.05 -17.61 13.65
N GLY A 169 41.69 -18.61 14.30
CA GLY A 169 43.05 -19.04 13.95
C GLY A 169 43.18 -19.49 12.49
N ARG A 170 42.24 -20.31 12.01
CA ARG A 170 42.16 -20.72 10.60
C ARG A 170 42.00 -19.51 9.66
N ALA A 171 41.10 -18.59 9.97
CA ALA A 171 40.87 -17.37 9.17
C ALA A 171 42.12 -16.48 9.10
N ILE A 172 42.84 -16.30 10.22
CA ILE A 172 44.10 -15.56 10.27
C ILE A 172 45.13 -16.21 9.35
N VAL A 173 45.36 -17.52 9.47
CA VAL A 173 46.32 -18.25 8.62
C VAL A 173 45.96 -18.14 7.14
N THR A 174 44.69 -18.34 6.76
CA THR A 174 44.24 -18.20 5.36
C THR A 174 44.42 -16.77 4.83
N ASN A 175 44.07 -15.74 5.62
CA ASN A 175 44.19 -14.35 5.19
C ASN A 175 45.66 -13.90 5.05
N VAL A 176 46.55 -14.38 5.92
CA VAL A 176 48.01 -14.15 5.83
C VAL A 176 48.60 -14.85 4.60
N LEU A 177 48.29 -16.14 4.39
CA LEU A 177 48.82 -16.91 3.25
C LEU A 177 48.34 -16.40 1.89
N THR A 178 47.14 -15.83 1.81
CA THR A 178 46.57 -15.30 0.57
C THR A 178 46.81 -13.80 0.37
N GLY A 179 47.45 -13.12 1.33
CA GLY A 179 47.76 -11.68 1.26
C GLY A 179 46.54 -10.74 1.22
N ARG A 180 45.34 -11.25 1.49
CA ARG A 180 44.07 -10.52 1.38
C ARG A 180 43.02 -11.11 2.32
N THR A 181 42.05 -10.30 2.73
CA THR A 181 40.97 -10.74 3.64
C THR A 181 39.93 -11.58 2.89
N VAL A 182 40.19 -12.88 2.72
CA VAL A 182 39.29 -13.84 2.05
C VAL A 182 38.15 -14.26 2.97
N GLN A 183 38.47 -14.56 4.24
CA GLN A 183 37.54 -15.16 5.19
C GLN A 183 37.31 -14.28 6.43
N GLY A 184 36.05 -14.21 6.88
CA GLY A 184 35.69 -13.71 8.20
C GLY A 184 36.07 -14.68 9.32
N GLY A 185 36.18 -14.14 10.54
CA GLY A 185 36.44 -14.86 11.78
C GLY A 185 35.54 -14.38 12.91
N SER A 186 34.25 -14.15 12.62
CA SER A 186 33.24 -13.75 13.60
C SER A 186 32.03 -14.66 13.48
N THR A 187 31.62 -15.22 14.61
CA THR A 187 30.56 -16.23 14.77
C THR A 187 29.17 -15.64 14.54
N LEU A 188 28.17 -16.51 14.32
CA LEU A 188 26.77 -16.06 14.21
C LEU A 188 26.30 -15.32 15.47
N THR A 189 26.73 -15.79 16.67
CA THR A 189 26.43 -15.14 17.94
C THR A 189 27.04 -13.74 18.06
N GLN A 190 28.29 -13.54 17.63
CA GLN A 190 28.88 -12.19 17.54
C GLN A 190 28.14 -11.32 16.53
N GLN A 191 27.75 -11.86 15.37
CA GLN A 191 26.98 -11.12 14.39
C GLN A 191 25.59 -10.71 14.93
N LEU A 192 24.94 -11.57 15.73
CA LEU A 192 23.67 -11.27 16.42
C LEU A 192 23.86 -10.16 17.46
N ALA A 193 24.82 -10.28 18.38
CA ALA A 193 25.14 -9.26 19.37
C ALA A 193 25.39 -7.88 18.71
N LYS A 194 26.17 -7.88 17.63
CA LYS A 194 26.47 -6.71 16.79
C LYS A 194 25.23 -6.10 16.13
N ASN A 195 24.23 -6.91 15.77
CA ASN A 195 23.01 -6.45 15.11
C ASN A 195 21.92 -6.01 16.11
N LEU A 196 21.97 -6.49 17.37
CA LEU A 196 20.99 -6.17 18.41
C LEU A 196 21.35 -4.93 19.23
N PHE A 197 22.59 -4.83 19.71
CA PHE A 197 22.92 -3.96 20.85
C PHE A 197 23.91 -2.83 20.54
N LEU A 198 24.55 -2.84 19.36
CA LEU A 198 25.75 -2.05 19.09
C LEU A 198 25.60 -1.15 17.86
N SER A 199 26.22 0.02 17.91
CA SER A 199 26.26 0.96 16.78
C SER A 199 27.11 0.43 15.61
N PRO A 200 27.07 1.04 14.40
CA PRO A 200 27.89 0.62 13.26
C PRO A 200 29.41 0.87 13.40
N ASP A 201 29.85 1.57 14.45
CA ASP A 201 31.17 2.23 14.53
C ASP A 201 32.33 1.25 14.71
N ARG A 202 33.26 1.19 13.75
CA ARG A 202 34.32 0.16 13.68
C ARG A 202 35.48 0.36 14.67
N THR A 203 35.18 0.49 15.97
CA THR A 203 36.13 0.60 17.07
C THR A 203 36.55 -0.76 17.62
N LEU A 204 37.68 -0.79 18.36
CA LEU A 204 38.09 -1.96 19.15
C LEU A 204 37.16 -2.20 20.34
N GLU A 205 36.70 -1.14 20.99
CA GLU A 205 35.71 -1.16 22.07
C GLU A 205 34.46 -1.95 21.66
N ARG A 206 33.85 -1.59 20.52
CA ARG A 206 32.70 -2.31 19.98
C ARG A 206 33.00 -3.79 19.71
N LYS A 207 34.22 -4.14 19.27
CA LYS A 207 34.58 -5.56 19.04
C LYS A 207 34.78 -6.34 20.34
N VAL A 208 35.17 -5.69 21.45
CA VAL A 208 35.16 -6.31 22.79
C VAL A 208 33.73 -6.47 23.31
N GLN A 209 32.87 -5.47 23.09
CA GLN A 209 31.44 -5.55 23.42
C GLN A 209 30.74 -6.69 22.64
N GLU A 210 31.01 -6.86 21.33
CA GLU A 210 30.52 -7.99 20.52
C GLU A 210 30.87 -9.35 21.15
N VAL A 211 32.08 -9.50 21.70
CA VAL A 211 32.54 -10.74 22.34
C VAL A 211 31.80 -10.98 23.66
N LEU A 212 31.74 -9.98 24.54
CA LEU A 212 31.13 -10.14 25.87
C LEU A 212 29.61 -10.35 25.77
N LEU A 213 28.93 -9.62 24.88
CA LEU A 213 27.50 -9.84 24.58
C LEU A 213 27.27 -11.20 23.91
N SER A 214 28.21 -11.72 23.13
CA SER A 214 28.08 -13.09 22.58
C SER A 214 28.14 -14.17 23.67
N PHE A 215 28.97 -14.00 24.70
CA PHE A 215 28.99 -14.92 25.85
C PHE A 215 27.72 -14.84 26.71
N TRP A 216 27.15 -13.63 26.86
CA TRP A 216 25.87 -13.47 27.57
C TRP A 216 24.71 -14.10 26.80
N LEU A 217 24.61 -13.88 25.48
CA LEU A 217 23.59 -14.52 24.63
C LEU A 217 23.64 -16.05 24.72
N GLU A 218 24.83 -16.65 24.79
CA GLU A 218 25.01 -18.11 24.87
C GLU A 218 24.81 -18.68 26.29
N HIS A 219 24.77 -17.82 27.31
CA HIS A 219 24.39 -18.22 28.66
C HIS A 219 22.87 -18.19 28.85
N GLU A 220 22.20 -17.20 28.28
CA GLU A 220 20.76 -16.96 28.42
C GLU A 220 19.91 -17.76 27.42
N PHE A 221 20.41 -18.00 26.20
CA PHE A 221 19.65 -18.62 25.10
C PHE A 221 20.32 -19.86 24.53
N THR A 222 19.50 -20.82 24.06
CA THR A 222 19.99 -22.00 23.35
C THR A 222 20.54 -21.63 21.97
N LYS A 223 21.39 -22.50 21.40
CA LYS A 223 21.88 -22.37 20.02
C LYS A 223 20.74 -22.17 19.01
N ASP A 224 19.66 -22.92 19.16
CA ASP A 224 18.51 -22.87 18.26
C ASP A 224 17.78 -21.52 18.36
N GLN A 225 17.62 -20.99 19.58
CA GLN A 225 17.07 -19.66 19.82
C GLN A 225 17.97 -18.56 19.25
N ILE A 226 19.30 -18.64 19.43
CA ILE A 226 20.27 -17.70 18.85
C ILE A 226 20.18 -17.70 17.32
N LEU A 227 20.13 -18.89 16.71
CA LEU A 227 20.04 -19.04 15.26
C LEU A 227 18.70 -18.54 14.72
N ALA A 228 17.58 -18.87 15.38
CA ALA A 228 16.26 -18.34 15.03
C ALA A 228 16.21 -16.80 15.18
N MET A 229 16.77 -16.23 16.25
CA MET A 229 16.84 -14.78 16.44
C MET A 229 17.69 -14.07 15.38
N TYR A 230 18.79 -14.68 14.95
CA TYR A 230 19.60 -14.18 13.83
C TYR A 230 18.80 -14.22 12.52
N LEU A 231 18.26 -15.38 12.17
CA LEU A 231 17.49 -15.60 10.93
C LEU A 231 16.21 -14.75 10.86
N ASN A 232 15.63 -14.36 12.00
CA ASN A 232 14.44 -13.49 12.07
C ASN A 232 14.74 -11.99 12.13
N ARG A 233 16.01 -11.55 12.17
CA ARG A 233 16.39 -10.12 12.29
C ARG A 233 17.44 -9.66 11.28
N VAL A 234 18.26 -10.56 10.73
CA VAL A 234 19.36 -10.17 9.82
C VAL A 234 18.84 -9.56 8.51
N TYR A 235 19.53 -8.54 7.99
CA TYR A 235 19.11 -7.81 6.81
C TYR A 235 19.49 -8.54 5.52
N PHE A 236 18.50 -8.92 4.71
CA PHE A 236 18.68 -9.61 3.43
C PHE A 236 18.70 -8.67 2.21
N GLY A 237 18.58 -7.36 2.44
CA GLY A 237 18.61 -6.35 1.37
C GLY A 237 17.21 -5.86 0.98
N SER A 238 17.17 -4.77 0.21
CA SER A 238 15.93 -4.21 -0.35
C SER A 238 14.77 -4.03 0.66
N ASN A 239 15.09 -3.60 1.89
CA ASN A 239 14.20 -3.43 3.04
C ASN A 239 13.58 -4.72 3.64
N ALA A 240 14.10 -5.91 3.31
CA ALA A 240 13.72 -7.18 3.95
C ALA A 240 14.66 -7.51 5.13
N TYR A 241 14.10 -7.58 6.34
CA TYR A 241 14.77 -8.03 7.56
C TYR A 241 14.16 -9.36 8.00
N GLY A 242 15.02 -10.32 8.34
CA GLY A 242 14.59 -11.68 8.61
C GLY A 242 14.24 -12.48 7.35
N VAL A 243 14.30 -13.81 7.47
CA VAL A 243 14.27 -14.72 6.33
C VAL A 243 12.87 -14.88 5.71
N GLU A 244 11.80 -14.70 6.49
CA GLU A 244 10.42 -14.69 5.98
C GLU A 244 10.19 -13.50 5.02
N ALA A 245 10.61 -12.29 5.42
CA ALA A 245 10.58 -11.11 4.54
C ALA A 245 11.37 -11.33 3.25
N ALA A 246 12.55 -11.93 3.37
CA ALA A 246 13.43 -12.19 2.22
C ALA A 246 12.85 -13.24 1.27
N SER A 247 12.31 -14.34 1.80
CA SER A 247 11.71 -15.44 1.03
C SER A 247 10.49 -14.97 0.25
N ARG A 248 9.63 -14.17 0.90
CA ARG A 248 8.50 -13.51 0.23
C ARG A 248 9.01 -12.55 -0.82
N ARG A 249 9.93 -11.66 -0.47
CA ARG A 249 10.43 -10.61 -1.38
C ARG A 249 11.12 -11.14 -2.64
N TYR A 250 11.89 -12.22 -2.54
CA TYR A 250 12.69 -12.73 -3.66
C TYR A 250 12.02 -13.87 -4.44
N PHE A 251 11.17 -14.68 -3.80
CA PHE A 251 10.59 -15.89 -4.42
C PHE A 251 9.05 -15.94 -4.37
N ASN A 252 8.40 -15.02 -3.66
CA ASN A 252 6.97 -15.04 -3.34
C ASN A 252 6.52 -16.33 -2.62
N LYS A 253 7.31 -16.78 -1.64
CA LYS A 253 7.08 -17.97 -0.81
C LYS A 253 7.22 -17.65 0.67
N SER A 254 6.67 -18.47 1.57
CA SER A 254 7.13 -18.44 2.97
C SER A 254 8.52 -19.09 3.08
N ALA A 255 9.29 -18.72 4.10
CA ALA A 255 10.54 -19.39 4.45
C ALA A 255 10.34 -20.87 4.85
N ARG A 256 9.09 -21.28 5.13
CA ARG A 256 8.71 -22.70 5.25
C ARG A 256 8.88 -23.48 3.94
N ASP A 257 8.59 -22.85 2.79
CA ASP A 257 8.50 -23.47 1.46
C ASP A 257 9.76 -23.27 0.57
N VAL A 258 10.83 -22.72 1.15
CA VAL A 258 12.07 -22.39 0.44
C VAL A 258 12.85 -23.66 0.06
N ASN A 259 13.25 -23.79 -1.20
CA ASN A 259 14.06 -24.92 -1.64
C ASN A 259 15.57 -24.72 -1.38
N LEU A 260 16.39 -25.74 -1.64
CA LEU A 260 17.84 -25.71 -1.41
C LEU A 260 18.57 -24.59 -2.19
N GLY A 261 18.21 -24.34 -3.45
CA GLY A 261 18.80 -23.26 -4.26
C GLY A 261 18.43 -21.87 -3.75
N GLU A 262 17.17 -21.69 -3.35
CA GLU A 262 16.63 -20.48 -2.75
C GLU A 262 17.24 -20.21 -1.35
N ALA A 263 17.47 -21.25 -0.53
CA ALA A 263 18.17 -21.15 0.75
C ALA A 263 19.64 -20.75 0.56
N ALA A 264 20.34 -21.38 -0.38
CA ALA A 264 21.72 -21.06 -0.73
C ALA A 264 21.85 -19.61 -1.26
N MET A 265 20.87 -19.15 -2.03
CA MET A 265 20.75 -17.76 -2.48
C MET A 265 20.63 -16.81 -1.28
N LEU A 266 19.67 -17.04 -0.38
CA LEU A 266 19.43 -16.21 0.81
C LEU A 266 20.65 -16.10 1.72
N ALA A 267 21.26 -17.23 2.08
CA ALA A 267 22.51 -17.27 2.85
C ALA A 267 23.66 -16.57 2.11
N GLY A 268 23.66 -16.61 0.79
CA GLY A 268 24.59 -15.89 -0.07
C GLY A 268 24.53 -14.37 0.11
N LEU A 269 23.32 -13.81 0.26
CA LEU A 269 23.06 -12.36 0.34
C LEU A 269 23.74 -11.71 1.56
N LEU A 270 23.77 -12.42 2.70
CA LEU A 270 24.24 -11.91 4.01
C LEU A 270 25.59 -11.17 3.94
N LYS A 271 26.50 -11.63 3.06
CA LYS A 271 27.83 -11.03 2.86
C LYS A 271 27.80 -9.62 2.27
N ALA A 272 26.82 -9.28 1.45
CA ALA A 272 26.68 -7.94 0.84
C ALA A 272 25.25 -7.71 0.28
N PRO A 273 24.21 -7.57 1.14
CA PRO A 273 22.82 -7.77 0.72
C PRO A 273 22.35 -6.82 -0.39
N SER A 274 22.63 -5.51 -0.25
CA SER A 274 22.27 -4.49 -1.25
C SER A 274 23.08 -4.55 -2.57
N ARG A 275 24.11 -5.41 -2.66
CA ARG A 275 24.94 -5.61 -3.87
C ARG A 275 24.63 -6.93 -4.56
N LEU A 276 24.38 -8.00 -3.79
CA LEU A 276 24.11 -9.35 -4.28
C LEU A 276 22.60 -9.65 -4.38
N SER A 277 21.73 -8.66 -4.16
CA SER A 277 20.27 -8.79 -4.30
C SER A 277 19.90 -9.28 -5.72
N PRO A 278 19.14 -10.38 -5.88
CA PRO A 278 18.74 -10.90 -7.20
C PRO A 278 17.92 -9.91 -8.04
N ALA A 279 17.26 -8.95 -7.39
CA ALA A 279 16.54 -7.86 -8.05
C ALA A 279 17.45 -6.76 -8.64
N ARG A 280 18.76 -6.82 -8.40
CA ARG A 280 19.77 -5.87 -8.88
C ARG A 280 20.79 -6.55 -9.80
N ASP A 281 21.31 -7.69 -9.37
CA ASP A 281 22.37 -8.42 -10.05
C ASP A 281 22.11 -9.94 -9.90
N PRO A 282 21.28 -10.53 -10.78
CA PRO A 282 20.93 -11.94 -10.72
C PRO A 282 22.16 -12.86 -10.81
N GLN A 283 23.14 -12.49 -11.64
CA GLN A 283 24.32 -13.32 -11.89
C GLN A 283 25.25 -13.34 -10.66
N ALA A 284 25.58 -12.18 -10.07
CA ALA A 284 26.41 -12.17 -8.86
C ALA A 284 25.71 -12.81 -7.65
N ALA A 285 24.37 -12.82 -7.63
CA ALA A 285 23.59 -13.55 -6.66
C ALA A 285 23.71 -15.08 -6.86
N GLU A 286 23.55 -15.57 -8.09
CA GLU A 286 23.67 -16.98 -8.45
C GLU A 286 25.09 -17.52 -8.24
N GLU A 287 26.12 -16.82 -8.72
CA GLU A 287 27.54 -17.14 -8.46
C GLU A 287 27.83 -17.26 -6.95
N ARG A 288 27.21 -16.41 -6.13
CA ARG A 288 27.34 -16.47 -4.68
C ARG A 288 26.60 -17.68 -4.09
N ALA A 289 25.40 -18.00 -4.58
CA ALA A 289 24.63 -19.17 -4.15
C ALA A 289 25.40 -20.48 -4.40
N GLN A 290 26.07 -20.60 -5.54
CA GLN A 290 26.92 -21.77 -5.86
C GLN A 290 28.05 -21.98 -4.84
N VAL A 291 28.65 -20.89 -4.32
CA VAL A 291 29.67 -20.96 -3.25
C VAL A 291 29.07 -21.41 -1.91
N VAL A 292 27.80 -21.13 -1.65
CA VAL A 292 27.07 -21.65 -0.48
C VAL A 292 26.78 -23.14 -0.65
N LEU A 293 26.30 -23.59 -1.80
CA LEU A 293 26.06 -25.02 -2.09
C LEU A 293 27.34 -25.86 -1.91
N GLN A 294 28.47 -25.42 -2.47
CA GLN A 294 29.76 -26.09 -2.24
C GLN A 294 30.15 -26.08 -0.74
N SER A 295 29.85 -25.01 -0.01
CA SER A 295 30.10 -24.95 1.43
C SER A 295 29.20 -25.86 2.26
N MET A 296 27.97 -26.14 1.81
CA MET A 296 27.05 -27.10 2.45
C MET A 296 27.53 -28.54 2.21
N ARG A 297 28.06 -28.84 1.02
CA ARG A 297 28.72 -30.12 0.72
C ARG A 297 30.01 -30.33 1.51
N ASP A 298 30.86 -29.30 1.64
CA ASP A 298 32.10 -29.33 2.45
C ASP A 298 31.86 -29.81 3.90
N VAL A 299 30.68 -29.51 4.47
CA VAL A 299 30.29 -29.87 5.84
C VAL A 299 29.33 -31.07 5.92
N GLY A 300 28.99 -31.69 4.78
CA GLY A 300 28.14 -32.87 4.72
C GLY A 300 26.64 -32.62 4.92
N PHE A 301 26.15 -31.39 4.75
CA PHE A 301 24.70 -31.10 4.83
C PHE A 301 23.92 -31.51 3.55
N ILE A 302 24.59 -31.59 2.39
CA ILE A 302 23.99 -31.99 1.11
C ILE A 302 24.94 -32.84 0.26
N THR A 303 24.36 -33.62 -0.63
CA THR A 303 25.04 -34.50 -1.61
C THR A 303 25.31 -33.81 -2.95
N ASP A 304 26.15 -34.42 -3.78
CA ASP A 304 26.39 -34.01 -5.17
C ASP A 304 25.13 -34.02 -6.05
N ASP A 305 24.20 -34.95 -5.82
CA ASP A 305 22.98 -35.08 -6.62
C ASP A 305 21.90 -34.05 -6.23
N GLU A 306 21.85 -33.68 -4.94
CA GLU A 306 21.07 -32.52 -4.49
C GLU A 306 21.60 -31.21 -5.08
N ILE A 307 22.92 -31.03 -5.20
CA ILE A 307 23.49 -29.87 -5.90
C ILE A 307 23.07 -29.85 -7.38
N LYS A 308 23.15 -30.99 -8.09
CA LYS A 308 22.67 -31.08 -9.49
C LYS A 308 21.19 -30.74 -9.61
N THR A 309 20.37 -31.15 -8.63
CA THR A 309 18.93 -30.88 -8.61
C THR A 309 18.61 -29.41 -8.26
N ALA A 310 19.38 -28.79 -7.37
CA ALA A 310 19.28 -27.36 -7.10
C ALA A 310 19.74 -26.51 -8.30
N MET A 311 20.75 -26.96 -9.05
CA MET A 311 21.26 -26.29 -10.25
C MET A 311 20.42 -26.51 -11.52
N SER A 312 19.58 -27.55 -11.57
CA SER A 312 18.68 -27.80 -12.71
C SER A 312 17.32 -27.10 -12.58
N GLN A 313 16.99 -26.62 -11.38
CA GLN A 313 15.85 -25.71 -11.19
C GLN A 313 16.17 -24.36 -11.85
N PRO A 314 15.27 -23.80 -12.68
CA PRO A 314 15.53 -22.54 -13.35
C PRO A 314 15.72 -21.43 -12.30
N PRO A 315 16.75 -20.57 -12.42
CA PRO A 315 17.01 -19.53 -11.43
C PRO A 315 15.76 -18.66 -11.27
N THR A 316 15.23 -18.61 -10.04
CA THR A 316 13.95 -17.97 -9.73
C THR A 316 14.02 -16.49 -10.07
N LYS A 317 13.61 -16.14 -11.29
CA LYS A 317 13.36 -14.76 -11.70
C LYS A 317 12.32 -14.22 -10.73
N ALA A 318 12.77 -13.38 -9.79
CA ALA A 318 11.89 -12.70 -8.87
C ALA A 318 10.82 -11.99 -9.72
N LYS A 319 9.58 -12.51 -9.68
CA LYS A 319 8.42 -11.77 -10.18
C LYS A 319 8.44 -10.41 -9.48
N ARG A 320 7.97 -9.36 -10.15
CA ARG A 320 7.80 -8.04 -9.50
C ARG A 320 7.01 -8.29 -8.22
N PHE A 321 7.65 -8.18 -7.06
CA PHE A 321 7.05 -8.49 -5.75
C PHE A 321 5.85 -7.59 -5.40
N TRP A 322 5.59 -6.62 -6.27
CA TRP A 322 4.52 -5.65 -6.20
C TRP A 322 3.59 -5.69 -7.44
N SER A 323 3.38 -6.84 -8.08
CA SER A 323 2.43 -7.00 -9.19
C SER A 323 1.16 -7.73 -8.74
N GLY A 324 0.10 -6.97 -8.46
CA GLY A 324 -1.22 -7.45 -8.08
C GLY A 324 -2.06 -6.33 -7.44
N ALA A 325 -3.38 -6.34 -7.66
CA ALA A 325 -4.28 -5.32 -7.13
C ALA A 325 -4.39 -5.32 -5.59
N GLU A 326 -4.13 -6.46 -4.93
CA GLU A 326 -4.19 -6.63 -3.48
C GLU A 326 -3.24 -5.69 -2.72
N HIS A 327 -2.28 -5.07 -3.39
CA HIS A 327 -1.39 -4.07 -2.78
C HIS A 327 -2.03 -2.68 -2.66
N TYR A 328 -2.98 -2.30 -3.53
CA TYR A 328 -3.78 -1.08 -3.33
C TYR A 328 -4.67 -1.22 -2.09
N ALA A 329 -5.24 -2.41 -1.90
CA ALA A 329 -5.98 -2.78 -0.69
C ALA A 329 -5.06 -2.77 0.55
N ALA A 330 -3.90 -3.43 0.50
CA ALA A 330 -2.97 -3.49 1.62
C ALA A 330 -2.42 -2.12 2.08
N ASP A 331 -2.17 -1.19 1.15
CA ASP A 331 -1.74 0.16 1.49
C ASP A 331 -2.88 1.03 2.03
N MET A 332 -4.12 0.84 1.56
CA MET A 332 -5.31 1.45 2.18
C MET A 332 -5.53 0.94 3.61
N VAL A 333 -5.36 -0.36 3.84
CA VAL A 333 -5.45 -0.97 5.18
C VAL A 333 -4.40 -0.38 6.12
N LEU A 334 -3.15 -0.16 5.68
CA LEU A 334 -2.14 0.49 6.52
C LEU A 334 -2.51 1.93 6.93
N GLU A 335 -3.21 2.65 6.07
CA GLU A 335 -3.69 4.01 6.33
C GLU A 335 -4.88 4.00 7.30
N GLU A 336 -5.85 3.11 7.10
CA GLU A 336 -7.00 2.93 8.01
C GLU A 336 -6.53 2.45 9.40
N VAL A 337 -5.65 1.45 9.48
CA VAL A 337 -5.06 0.94 10.74
C VAL A 337 -4.40 2.08 11.55
N ARG A 338 -3.64 2.97 10.90
CA ARG A 338 -3.02 4.12 11.60
C ARG A 338 -4.04 5.10 12.15
N ASN A 339 -5.16 5.29 11.45
CA ASN A 339 -6.25 6.16 11.91
C ASN A 339 -7.07 5.51 13.05
N LEU A 340 -7.18 4.18 13.07
CA LEU A 340 -7.99 3.43 14.04
C LEU A 340 -7.25 3.09 15.34
N VAL A 341 -5.97 2.68 15.27
CA VAL A 341 -5.18 2.23 16.45
C VAL A 341 -3.86 2.98 16.65
N GLY A 342 -3.51 3.92 15.77
CA GLY A 342 -2.32 4.76 15.90
C GLY A 342 -1.03 4.08 15.44
N GLU A 343 0.06 4.28 16.19
CA GLU A 343 1.36 3.67 15.91
C GLU A 343 1.36 2.18 16.31
N VAL A 344 1.47 1.31 15.32
CA VAL A 344 1.64 -0.14 15.53
C VAL A 344 3.02 -0.41 16.12
N LYS A 345 3.08 -1.04 17.31
CA LYS A 345 4.31 -1.35 18.06
C LYS A 345 4.64 -2.84 18.15
N GLN A 346 3.60 -3.67 18.17
CA GLN A 346 3.67 -5.14 18.23
C GLN A 346 3.10 -5.76 16.94
N ASP A 347 3.38 -7.03 16.68
CA ASP A 347 2.78 -7.75 15.54
C ASP A 347 1.24 -7.78 15.69
N ILE A 348 0.53 -7.46 14.60
CA ILE A 348 -0.94 -7.42 14.54
C ILE A 348 -1.49 -8.16 13.33
N VAL A 349 -2.68 -8.71 13.48
CA VAL A 349 -3.47 -9.31 12.41
C VAL A 349 -4.66 -8.40 12.09
N VAL A 350 -4.89 -8.16 10.80
CA VAL A 350 -5.95 -7.28 10.32
C VAL A 350 -6.85 -8.06 9.38
N ASP A 351 -8.03 -8.42 9.87
CA ASP A 351 -9.09 -9.02 9.07
C ASP A 351 -9.73 -7.91 8.21
N THR A 352 -9.78 -8.13 6.89
CA THR A 352 -10.33 -7.17 5.92
C THR A 352 -11.67 -7.63 5.34
N THR A 353 -12.32 -6.74 4.60
CA THR A 353 -13.58 -7.00 3.88
C THR A 353 -13.39 -7.54 2.45
N ILE A 354 -12.15 -7.60 1.96
CA ILE A 354 -11.77 -7.95 0.58
C ILE A 354 -11.95 -9.45 0.29
N ASP A 355 -12.59 -9.78 -0.85
CA ASP A 355 -12.56 -11.13 -1.43
C ASP A 355 -11.40 -11.23 -2.45
N PRO A 356 -10.42 -12.12 -2.27
CA PRO A 356 -9.23 -12.21 -3.12
C PRO A 356 -9.52 -12.77 -4.53
N ASN A 357 -10.75 -13.21 -4.81
CA ASN A 357 -11.22 -13.57 -6.14
C ASN A 357 -11.87 -12.39 -6.83
N LEU A 358 -12.70 -11.61 -6.12
CA LEU A 358 -13.25 -10.37 -6.66
C LEU A 358 -12.16 -9.36 -7.01
N GLU A 359 -11.14 -9.22 -6.15
CA GLU A 359 -9.98 -8.36 -6.43
C GLU A 359 -9.28 -8.77 -7.75
N ARG A 360 -9.10 -10.07 -7.95
CA ARG A 360 -8.47 -10.67 -9.14
C ARG A 360 -9.32 -10.52 -10.39
N ASP A 361 -10.63 -10.72 -10.30
CA ASP A 361 -11.55 -10.54 -11.42
C ASP A 361 -11.78 -9.06 -11.75
N ALA A 362 -11.64 -8.15 -10.77
CA ALA A 362 -11.62 -6.70 -10.99
C ALA A 362 -10.35 -6.25 -11.74
N GLU A 363 -9.17 -6.69 -11.29
CA GLU A 363 -7.89 -6.43 -11.97
C GLU A 363 -7.93 -6.92 -13.42
N LYS A 364 -8.43 -8.15 -13.62
CA LYS A 364 -8.62 -8.78 -14.93
C LYS A 364 -9.63 -8.03 -15.82
N ALA A 365 -10.77 -7.59 -15.28
CA ALA A 365 -11.77 -6.85 -16.04
C ALA A 365 -11.26 -5.46 -16.50
N LEU A 366 -10.58 -4.73 -15.61
CA LEU A 366 -9.91 -3.48 -15.98
C LEU A 366 -8.82 -3.71 -17.02
N THR A 367 -7.93 -4.68 -16.77
CA THR A 367 -6.80 -5.00 -17.65
C THR A 367 -7.27 -5.38 -19.06
N HIS A 368 -8.29 -6.24 -19.17
CA HIS A 368 -8.89 -6.65 -20.43
C HIS A 368 -9.36 -5.46 -21.26
N VAL A 369 -10.16 -4.57 -20.67
CA VAL A 369 -10.75 -3.42 -21.36
C VAL A 369 -9.70 -2.33 -21.65
N LEU A 370 -8.76 -2.08 -20.72
CA LEU A 370 -7.71 -1.08 -20.86
C LEU A 370 -6.68 -1.46 -21.91
N GLN A 371 -6.14 -2.68 -21.88
CA GLN A 371 -5.18 -3.15 -22.88
C GLN A 371 -5.83 -3.34 -24.26
N GLY A 372 -7.11 -3.74 -24.30
CA GLY A 372 -7.88 -3.96 -25.51
C GLY A 372 -8.35 -2.67 -26.21
N ASP A 373 -9.44 -2.07 -25.73
CA ASP A 373 -10.03 -0.88 -26.36
C ASP A 373 -9.48 0.44 -25.80
N GLY A 374 -9.14 0.49 -24.51
CA GLY A 374 -8.59 1.67 -23.85
C GLY A 374 -7.33 2.20 -24.54
N LYS A 375 -6.37 1.31 -24.83
CA LYS A 375 -5.13 1.61 -25.55
C LYS A 375 -5.37 2.21 -26.94
N LYS A 376 -6.38 1.73 -27.68
CA LYS A 376 -6.77 2.31 -28.99
C LYS A 376 -7.36 3.71 -28.80
N GLN A 377 -8.19 3.87 -27.76
CA GLN A 377 -8.93 5.08 -27.44
C GLN A 377 -8.12 6.12 -26.64
N GLY A 378 -6.89 5.81 -26.22
CA GLY A 378 -6.02 6.76 -25.51
C GLY A 378 -6.35 6.93 -24.02
N ALA A 379 -6.89 5.89 -23.39
CA ALA A 379 -6.92 5.76 -21.92
C ALA A 379 -5.63 5.09 -21.45
N SER A 380 -4.97 5.67 -20.44
CA SER A 380 -3.74 5.13 -19.83
C SER A 380 -3.97 4.53 -18.44
N GLN A 381 -5.00 5.00 -17.73
CA GLN A 381 -5.34 4.54 -16.38
C GLN A 381 -6.82 4.13 -16.28
N ALA A 382 -7.08 3.22 -15.35
CA ALA A 382 -8.42 2.83 -14.94
C ALA A 382 -8.43 2.53 -13.43
N ALA A 383 -9.62 2.54 -12.82
CA ALA A 383 -9.81 2.20 -11.41
C ALA A 383 -11.19 1.55 -11.21
N LEU A 384 -11.29 0.67 -10.20
CA LEU A 384 -12.52 -0.02 -9.83
C LEU A 384 -12.60 -0.11 -8.31
N VAL A 385 -13.78 0.11 -7.75
CA VAL A 385 -14.09 -0.22 -6.36
C VAL A 385 -15.47 -0.86 -6.29
N SER A 386 -15.57 -1.96 -5.54
CA SER A 386 -16.81 -2.71 -5.33
C SER A 386 -17.14 -2.77 -3.84
N ILE A 387 -18.38 -2.42 -3.49
CA ILE A 387 -18.85 -2.17 -2.13
C ILE A 387 -20.22 -2.84 -1.96
N ASP A 388 -20.45 -3.56 -0.87
CA ASP A 388 -21.76 -4.17 -0.60
C ASP A 388 -22.73 -3.22 0.13
N GLY A 389 -23.94 -3.70 0.44
CA GLY A 389 -24.98 -2.93 1.14
C GLY A 389 -24.61 -2.43 2.55
N THR A 390 -23.48 -2.87 3.12
CA THR A 390 -22.94 -2.40 4.41
C THR A 390 -21.81 -1.38 4.30
N GLY A 391 -21.30 -1.11 3.09
CA GLY A 391 -20.10 -0.28 2.92
C GLY A 391 -18.78 -1.07 3.01
N ALA A 392 -18.84 -2.38 3.24
CA ALA A 392 -17.67 -3.24 3.22
C ALA A 392 -17.06 -3.28 1.80
N ILE A 393 -15.81 -2.84 1.67
CA ILE A 393 -15.09 -2.82 0.38
C ILE A 393 -14.70 -4.26 0.02
N ARG A 394 -15.23 -4.78 -1.08
CA ARG A 394 -15.07 -6.18 -1.52
C ARG A 394 -13.96 -6.37 -2.56
N ALA A 395 -13.64 -5.34 -3.32
CA ALA A 395 -12.48 -5.24 -4.23
C ALA A 395 -12.11 -3.77 -4.47
N VAL A 396 -10.82 -3.44 -4.63
CA VAL A 396 -10.34 -2.07 -4.89
C VAL A 396 -9.04 -2.01 -5.72
N VAL A 397 -9.20 -1.79 -7.03
CA VAL A 397 -8.09 -1.63 -7.99
C VAL A 397 -7.81 -0.14 -8.25
N GLY A 398 -6.63 0.34 -7.88
CA GLY A 398 -6.28 1.77 -7.90
C GLY A 398 -5.58 2.30 -9.17
N GLY A 399 -5.30 1.47 -10.17
CA GLY A 399 -4.54 1.86 -11.35
C GLY A 399 -4.24 0.69 -12.30
N ALA A 400 -3.54 0.97 -13.41
CA ALA A 400 -3.28 0.01 -14.48
C ALA A 400 -2.22 -1.08 -14.15
N ASP A 401 -1.16 -0.73 -13.41
CA ASP A 401 -0.18 -1.66 -12.81
C ASP A 401 0.33 -1.01 -11.52
N TYR A 402 0.19 -1.68 -10.38
CA TYR A 402 0.70 -1.20 -9.08
C TYR A 402 2.23 -1.05 -9.08
N ALA A 403 2.94 -1.90 -9.84
CA ALA A 403 4.39 -1.83 -9.95
C ALA A 403 4.88 -0.64 -10.79
N GLU A 404 4.00 0.02 -11.55
CA GLU A 404 4.29 1.28 -12.26
C GLU A 404 3.71 2.50 -11.52
N SER A 405 2.57 2.36 -10.83
CA SER A 405 1.95 3.47 -10.09
C SER A 405 1.15 3.03 -8.87
N GLN A 406 1.74 3.19 -7.68
CA GLN A 406 1.11 2.86 -6.39
C GLN A 406 -0.01 3.85 -5.97
N PHE A 407 -0.26 4.90 -6.75
CA PHE A 407 -1.28 5.91 -6.44
C PHE A 407 -2.69 5.33 -6.62
N ASN A 408 -3.41 5.09 -5.51
CA ASN A 408 -4.75 4.52 -5.55
C ASN A 408 -5.79 5.56 -6.04
N ARG A 409 -6.13 5.49 -7.33
CA ARG A 409 -7.11 6.40 -7.98
C ARG A 409 -8.55 6.12 -7.59
N ALA A 410 -8.87 4.93 -7.09
CA ALA A 410 -10.24 4.64 -6.62
C ALA A 410 -10.57 5.47 -5.37
N ALA A 411 -9.62 5.59 -4.43
CA ALA A 411 -9.82 6.32 -3.17
C ALA A 411 -9.27 7.76 -3.18
N LYS A 412 -8.11 8.02 -3.78
CA LYS A 412 -7.38 9.29 -3.60
C LYS A 412 -7.46 10.27 -4.76
N ALA A 413 -7.84 9.83 -5.96
CA ALA A 413 -8.03 10.74 -7.09
C ALA A 413 -9.44 11.36 -7.03
N LYS A 414 -9.52 12.63 -6.63
CA LYS A 414 -10.72 13.43 -6.87
C LYS A 414 -10.80 13.75 -8.36
N ARG A 415 -11.95 13.51 -8.98
CA ARG A 415 -12.26 13.80 -10.39
C ARG A 415 -13.71 14.24 -10.54
N GLN A 416 -14.03 14.98 -11.60
CA GLN A 416 -15.41 15.35 -11.88
C GLN A 416 -16.25 14.10 -12.22
N PRO A 417 -17.33 13.80 -11.47
CA PRO A 417 -18.21 12.66 -11.73
C PRO A 417 -19.09 12.86 -12.97
N GLY A 418 -19.21 14.10 -13.46
CA GLY A 418 -20.01 14.41 -14.62
C GLY A 418 -21.48 14.01 -14.43
N SER A 419 -22.10 13.46 -15.47
CA SER A 419 -23.47 12.93 -15.42
C SER A 419 -23.72 11.74 -14.46
N ALA A 420 -22.71 11.25 -13.72
CA ALA A 420 -22.92 10.33 -12.59
C ALA A 420 -23.35 11.04 -11.30
N PHE A 421 -23.27 12.37 -11.22
CA PHE A 421 -23.80 13.14 -10.08
C PHE A 421 -25.34 13.32 -10.13
N LYS A 422 -25.97 13.06 -11.28
CA LYS A 422 -27.41 13.28 -11.49
C LYS A 422 -28.35 12.55 -10.51
N PRO A 423 -28.06 11.36 -9.95
CA PRO A 423 -28.97 10.74 -9.00
C PRO A 423 -29.29 11.61 -7.78
N PHE A 424 -28.35 12.41 -7.26
CA PHE A 424 -28.60 13.33 -6.13
C PHE A 424 -29.57 14.46 -6.51
N VAL A 425 -29.47 14.98 -7.75
CA VAL A 425 -30.42 15.97 -8.31
C VAL A 425 -31.83 15.39 -8.40
N TYR A 426 -31.94 14.13 -8.84
CA TYR A 426 -33.23 13.47 -9.02
C TYR A 426 -33.83 13.03 -7.67
N VAL A 427 -33.03 12.58 -6.70
CA VAL A 427 -33.47 12.37 -5.31
C VAL A 427 -34.02 13.67 -4.71
N ALA A 428 -33.29 14.78 -4.82
CA ALA A 428 -33.75 16.09 -4.32
C ALA A 428 -35.07 16.56 -4.98
N ALA A 429 -35.33 16.15 -6.23
CA ALA A 429 -36.56 16.45 -6.97
C ALA A 429 -37.73 15.53 -6.59
N LEU A 430 -37.48 14.25 -6.34
CA LEU A 430 -38.49 13.34 -5.80
C LEU A 430 -38.86 13.73 -4.35
N GLU A 431 -37.87 14.13 -3.53
CA GLU A 431 -38.08 14.65 -2.17
C GLU A 431 -38.81 16.01 -2.13
N SER A 432 -38.86 16.75 -3.25
CA SER A 432 -39.72 17.93 -3.41
C SER A 432 -41.10 17.60 -4.03
N GLY A 433 -41.47 16.33 -4.16
CA GLY A 433 -42.79 15.89 -4.64
C GLY A 433 -42.93 15.75 -6.16
N LEU A 434 -41.85 15.77 -6.94
CA LEU A 434 -41.90 15.38 -8.35
C LEU A 434 -41.93 13.85 -8.48
N THR A 435 -42.36 13.33 -9.64
CA THR A 435 -42.51 11.89 -9.87
C THR A 435 -41.74 11.44 -11.13
N PRO A 436 -41.51 10.12 -11.33
CA PRO A 436 -40.92 9.59 -12.56
C PRO A 436 -41.64 10.02 -13.85
N TYR A 437 -42.93 10.33 -13.73
CA TYR A 437 -43.86 10.70 -14.80
C TYR A 437 -43.94 12.21 -15.04
N THR A 438 -43.46 13.03 -14.10
CA THR A 438 -43.44 14.50 -14.23
C THR A 438 -42.78 14.89 -15.55
N ILE A 439 -43.49 15.69 -16.36
CA ILE A 439 -43.02 16.14 -17.67
C ILE A 439 -42.18 17.41 -17.50
N ARG A 440 -41.04 17.47 -18.20
CA ARG A 440 -40.23 18.68 -18.41
C ARG A 440 -39.88 18.80 -19.89
N ASN A 441 -39.66 20.02 -20.36
CA ASN A 441 -39.35 20.29 -21.77
C ASN A 441 -37.82 20.31 -21.99
N ASP A 442 -37.31 19.35 -22.75
CA ASP A 442 -35.93 19.31 -23.20
C ASP A 442 -35.74 20.28 -24.38
N ALA A 443 -35.37 21.50 -24.05
CA ALA A 443 -35.11 22.62 -24.95
C ALA A 443 -33.90 23.43 -24.44
N PRO A 444 -33.33 24.38 -25.23
CA PRO A 444 -32.23 25.23 -24.77
C PRO A 444 -32.61 26.01 -23.48
N VAL A 445 -31.78 25.91 -22.44
CA VAL A 445 -31.97 26.62 -21.17
C VAL A 445 -30.81 27.60 -20.96
N ARG A 446 -31.07 28.79 -20.40
CA ARG A 446 -30.04 29.73 -19.95
C ARG A 446 -30.25 30.08 -18.48
N ILE A 447 -29.19 29.94 -17.68
CA ILE A 447 -29.16 30.22 -16.24
C ILE A 447 -28.07 31.27 -16.02
N GLY A 448 -28.46 32.54 -15.93
CA GLY A 448 -27.53 33.68 -15.88
C GLY A 448 -26.65 33.74 -17.15
N ASN A 449 -25.37 33.43 -17.00
CA ASN A 449 -24.39 33.36 -18.11
C ASN A 449 -24.06 31.94 -18.57
N TRP A 450 -24.68 30.91 -17.96
CA TRP A 450 -24.46 29.50 -18.31
C TRP A 450 -25.59 28.96 -19.19
N THR A 451 -25.23 28.22 -20.23
CA THR A 451 -26.15 27.59 -21.19
C THR A 451 -25.80 26.11 -21.30
N PRO A 452 -26.43 25.20 -20.53
CA PRO A 452 -26.18 23.76 -20.62
C PRO A 452 -26.73 23.17 -21.93
N GLU A 453 -25.84 22.53 -22.70
CA GLU A 453 -26.22 21.74 -23.89
C GLU A 453 -26.29 20.23 -23.58
N ASN A 454 -27.15 19.51 -24.29
CA ASN A 454 -27.13 18.04 -24.32
C ASN A 454 -25.93 17.50 -25.10
N TYR A 455 -25.43 16.32 -24.71
CA TYR A 455 -24.28 15.66 -25.36
C TYR A 455 -24.48 15.42 -26.87
N GLU A 456 -25.69 15.07 -27.30
CA GLU A 456 -26.04 14.87 -28.72
C GLU A 456 -26.26 16.18 -29.49
N LYS A 457 -26.21 17.35 -28.82
CA LYS A 457 -26.67 18.67 -29.32
C LYS A 457 -28.08 18.64 -29.93
N LYS A 458 -28.93 17.73 -29.45
CA LYS A 458 -30.34 17.57 -29.82
C LYS A 458 -31.22 17.81 -28.60
N TYR A 459 -32.44 18.23 -28.89
CA TYR A 459 -33.50 18.56 -27.94
C TYR A 459 -34.70 17.67 -28.26
N ARG A 460 -35.30 17.05 -27.24
CA ARG A 460 -36.34 16.03 -27.40
C ARG A 460 -37.76 16.55 -27.17
N GLY A 461 -37.93 17.81 -26.77
CA GLY A 461 -39.23 18.35 -26.40
C GLY A 461 -39.71 17.77 -25.06
N GLU A 462 -41.01 17.53 -24.94
CA GLU A 462 -41.61 17.02 -23.71
C GLU A 462 -41.15 15.59 -23.38
N VAL A 463 -40.56 15.42 -22.19
CA VAL A 463 -40.05 14.14 -21.70
C VAL A 463 -40.38 13.96 -20.22
N THR A 464 -40.67 12.72 -19.81
CA THR A 464 -40.82 12.37 -18.38
C THR A 464 -39.46 12.34 -17.68
N LEU A 465 -39.41 12.64 -16.38
CA LEU A 465 -38.16 12.62 -15.60
C LEU A 465 -37.41 11.29 -15.70
N ALA A 466 -38.11 10.15 -15.71
CA ALA A 466 -37.47 8.84 -15.87
C ALA A 466 -36.79 8.69 -17.24
N THR A 467 -37.42 9.20 -18.30
CA THR A 467 -36.86 9.24 -19.66
C THR A 467 -35.67 10.19 -19.75
N ALA A 468 -35.72 11.33 -19.05
CA ALA A 468 -34.64 12.31 -18.98
C ALA A 468 -33.41 11.78 -18.23
N LEU A 469 -33.60 11.00 -17.14
CA LEU A 469 -32.51 10.35 -16.42
C LEU A 469 -31.88 9.22 -17.23
N ALA A 470 -32.70 8.36 -17.86
CA ALA A 470 -32.25 7.26 -18.72
C ALA A 470 -31.39 7.77 -19.89
N ASN A 471 -31.83 8.83 -20.56
CA ASN A 471 -31.10 9.48 -21.66
C ASN A 471 -30.06 10.53 -21.18
N SER A 472 -29.94 10.72 -19.86
CA SER A 472 -28.94 11.58 -19.22
C SER A 472 -28.97 13.06 -19.65
N LEU A 473 -30.15 13.62 -19.94
CA LEU A 473 -30.32 14.98 -20.48
C LEU A 473 -29.77 16.05 -19.53
N ASN A 474 -29.06 17.05 -20.08
CA ASN A 474 -28.35 18.09 -19.33
C ASN A 474 -29.26 19.28 -19.00
N THR A 475 -30.08 19.66 -19.96
CA THR A 475 -31.16 20.66 -19.85
C THR A 475 -32.07 20.39 -18.64
N ILE A 476 -32.64 19.18 -18.57
CA ILE A 476 -33.57 18.78 -17.50
C ILE A 476 -32.88 18.74 -16.15
N ALA A 477 -31.65 18.22 -16.07
CA ALA A 477 -30.89 18.23 -14.82
C ALA A 477 -30.63 19.68 -14.33
N ALA A 478 -30.34 20.62 -15.22
CA ALA A 478 -30.15 22.02 -14.88
C ALA A 478 -31.47 22.72 -14.48
N GLN A 479 -32.60 22.39 -15.13
CA GLN A 479 -33.93 22.84 -14.70
C GLN A 479 -34.23 22.37 -13.27
N LEU A 480 -34.04 21.07 -12.99
CA LEU A 480 -34.28 20.49 -11.67
C LEU A 480 -33.43 21.14 -10.57
N VAL A 481 -32.14 21.41 -10.79
CA VAL A 481 -31.31 22.10 -9.79
C VAL A 481 -31.81 23.53 -9.50
N MET A 482 -32.33 24.24 -10.50
CA MET A 482 -32.94 25.56 -10.30
C MET A 482 -34.32 25.47 -9.62
N GLU A 483 -35.03 24.36 -9.77
CA GLU A 483 -36.33 24.10 -9.16
C GLU A 483 -36.22 23.70 -7.69
N VAL A 484 -35.26 22.82 -7.33
CA VAL A 484 -35.10 22.28 -5.96
C VAL A 484 -34.10 23.06 -5.10
N GLY A 485 -33.25 23.90 -5.72
CA GLY A 485 -32.15 24.63 -5.10
C GLY A 485 -30.84 23.81 -5.03
N PRO A 486 -29.67 24.38 -5.37
CA PRO A 486 -28.40 23.64 -5.37
C PRO A 486 -27.98 23.18 -3.97
N ASP A 487 -28.30 23.95 -2.92
CA ASP A 487 -28.00 23.59 -1.53
C ASP A 487 -28.70 22.29 -1.09
N ARG A 488 -29.94 22.06 -1.56
CA ARG A 488 -30.67 20.80 -1.28
C ARG A 488 -30.00 19.62 -1.97
N VAL A 489 -29.45 19.80 -3.16
CA VAL A 489 -28.74 18.74 -3.90
C VAL A 489 -27.42 18.38 -3.23
N THR A 490 -26.66 19.36 -2.73
CA THR A 490 -25.41 19.08 -2.01
C THR A 490 -25.68 18.52 -0.61
N GLN A 491 -26.74 18.95 0.08
CA GLN A 491 -27.24 18.28 1.30
C GLN A 491 -27.58 16.81 1.05
N VAL A 492 -28.31 16.48 -0.02
CA VAL A 492 -28.62 15.08 -0.40
C VAL A 492 -27.34 14.28 -0.68
N ALA A 493 -26.39 14.84 -1.44
CA ALA A 493 -25.12 14.18 -1.74
C ALA A 493 -24.29 13.90 -0.47
N HIS A 494 -24.17 14.88 0.44
CA HIS A 494 -23.48 14.70 1.71
C HIS A 494 -24.20 13.70 2.62
N ARG A 495 -25.54 13.77 2.73
CA ARG A 495 -26.37 12.83 3.48
C ARG A 495 -26.16 11.39 2.98
N MET A 496 -26.04 11.20 1.67
CA MET A 496 -25.80 9.89 1.04
C MET A 496 -24.34 9.40 1.11
N GLY A 497 -23.38 10.23 1.54
CA GLY A 497 -22.00 9.82 1.80
C GLY A 497 -20.90 10.42 0.91
N ILE A 498 -21.18 11.51 0.18
CA ILE A 498 -20.12 12.34 -0.42
C ILE A 498 -19.49 13.21 0.68
N GLU A 499 -18.16 13.20 0.82
CA GLU A 499 -17.43 13.94 1.86
C GLU A 499 -16.49 15.01 1.26
N SER A 500 -16.20 14.93 -0.04
CA SER A 500 -15.55 15.99 -0.81
C SER A 500 -16.40 17.27 -0.88
N GLU A 501 -15.73 18.43 -0.81
CA GLU A 501 -16.37 19.75 -0.90
C GLU A 501 -17.18 19.92 -2.19
N LEU A 502 -18.45 20.31 -2.06
CA LEU A 502 -19.37 20.52 -3.18
C LEU A 502 -19.67 22.01 -3.35
N GLN A 503 -19.68 22.46 -4.59
CA GLN A 503 -19.95 23.86 -4.94
C GLN A 503 -21.45 24.07 -5.16
N ASN A 504 -22.10 24.82 -4.26
CA ASN A 504 -23.54 25.11 -4.28
C ASN A 504 -23.93 26.10 -5.40
N ASN A 505 -23.83 25.67 -6.66
CA ASN A 505 -24.25 26.45 -7.82
C ASN A 505 -24.89 25.56 -8.90
N ALA A 506 -25.60 26.18 -9.85
CA ALA A 506 -26.39 25.46 -10.87
C ALA A 506 -25.60 24.43 -11.70
N SER A 507 -24.29 24.58 -11.86
CA SER A 507 -23.46 23.62 -12.61
C SER A 507 -23.31 22.26 -11.92
N ILE A 508 -23.60 22.17 -10.61
CA ILE A 508 -23.60 20.90 -9.86
C ILE A 508 -24.54 19.85 -10.49
N ALA A 509 -25.57 20.30 -11.22
CA ALA A 509 -26.46 19.49 -12.05
C ALA A 509 -25.73 18.51 -12.98
N LEU A 510 -24.52 18.89 -13.43
CA LEU A 510 -23.69 18.13 -14.36
C LEU A 510 -22.43 17.55 -13.71
N GLY A 511 -22.30 17.59 -12.38
CA GLY A 511 -21.17 16.99 -11.65
C GLY A 511 -19.83 17.70 -11.87
N THR A 512 -19.79 19.02 -11.61
CA THR A 512 -18.62 19.89 -11.78
C THR A 512 -17.68 19.96 -10.57
N SER A 513 -18.16 19.59 -9.37
CA SER A 513 -17.31 19.41 -8.18
C SER A 513 -16.62 18.04 -8.23
N GLU A 514 -15.41 17.94 -7.70
CA GLU A 514 -14.60 16.72 -7.81
C GLU A 514 -14.78 15.79 -6.60
N VAL A 515 -14.96 14.50 -6.87
CA VAL A 515 -15.16 13.44 -5.86
C VAL A 515 -14.24 12.25 -6.17
N SER A 516 -13.92 11.45 -5.16
CA SER A 516 -13.30 10.14 -5.34
C SER A 516 -14.28 9.13 -5.96
N LEU A 517 -13.75 8.10 -6.62
CA LEU A 517 -14.60 7.00 -7.11
C LEU A 517 -15.23 6.22 -5.94
N MET A 518 -14.52 6.12 -4.81
CA MET A 518 -14.97 5.42 -3.61
C MET A 518 -16.21 6.06 -2.96
N GLU A 519 -16.20 7.37 -2.67
CA GLU A 519 -17.37 8.04 -2.07
C GLU A 519 -18.58 8.07 -3.04
N LEU A 520 -18.32 8.24 -4.34
CA LEU A 520 -19.37 8.17 -5.38
C LEU A 520 -19.97 6.76 -5.49
N THR A 521 -19.16 5.72 -5.32
CA THR A 521 -19.66 4.33 -5.34
C THR A 521 -20.46 4.02 -4.08
N ALA A 522 -19.95 4.43 -2.91
CA ALA A 522 -20.61 4.21 -1.62
C ALA A 522 -22.00 4.85 -1.57
N SER A 523 -22.10 6.09 -2.05
CA SER A 523 -23.35 6.86 -2.09
C SER A 523 -24.41 6.31 -3.05
N TYR A 524 -24.12 5.28 -3.86
CA TYR A 524 -25.12 4.55 -4.64
C TYR A 524 -25.70 3.33 -3.91
N ALA A 525 -25.01 2.78 -2.91
CA ALA A 525 -25.49 1.63 -2.14
C ALA A 525 -26.82 1.87 -1.36
N PRO A 526 -27.17 3.10 -0.92
CA PRO A 526 -28.52 3.42 -0.44
C PRO A 526 -29.65 3.06 -1.42
N PHE A 527 -29.42 3.03 -2.73
CA PHE A 527 -30.42 2.58 -3.69
C PHE A 527 -30.60 1.04 -3.69
N MET A 528 -29.52 0.29 -3.41
CA MET A 528 -29.57 -1.18 -3.29
C MET A 528 -30.23 -1.60 -1.96
N ASN A 529 -29.76 -1.09 -0.83
CA ASN A 529 -30.02 -1.66 0.49
C ASN A 529 -31.34 -1.18 1.15
N GLY A 530 -32.22 -0.51 0.39
CA GLY A 530 -33.47 0.05 0.91
C GLY A 530 -33.34 1.42 1.59
N GLY A 531 -32.19 2.09 1.48
CA GLY A 531 -32.03 3.50 1.87
C GLY A 531 -31.07 3.79 3.03
N TYR A 532 -30.21 2.86 3.43
CA TYR A 532 -29.25 3.01 4.54
C TYR A 532 -27.87 3.49 4.07
N LYS A 533 -27.17 4.34 4.85
CA LYS A 533 -25.82 4.81 4.50
C LYS A 533 -24.79 3.69 4.65
N ALA A 534 -24.31 3.19 3.52
CA ALA A 534 -23.11 2.37 3.43
C ALA A 534 -21.86 3.26 3.61
N THR A 535 -21.17 3.15 4.74
CA THR A 535 -19.92 3.89 5.00
C THR A 535 -18.71 3.02 4.60
N PRO A 536 -17.85 3.46 3.66
CA PRO A 536 -16.70 2.67 3.20
C PRO A 536 -15.76 2.28 4.34
N HIS A 537 -15.43 0.99 4.40
CA HIS A 537 -14.41 0.46 5.30
C HIS A 537 -13.72 -0.73 4.62
N ILE A 538 -12.40 -0.88 4.83
CA ILE A 538 -11.64 -2.05 4.37
C ILE A 538 -11.16 -2.92 5.55
N VAL A 539 -10.99 -2.34 6.74
CA VAL A 539 -10.75 -3.06 7.99
C VAL A 539 -12.08 -3.56 8.59
N LYS A 540 -12.17 -4.87 8.82
CA LYS A 540 -13.24 -5.49 9.62
C LYS A 540 -12.82 -5.58 11.09
N ARG A 541 -11.61 -6.05 11.38
CA ARG A 541 -11.13 -6.27 12.76
C ARG A 541 -9.60 -6.21 12.82
N ILE A 542 -9.07 -5.76 13.96
CA ILE A 542 -7.64 -5.77 14.27
C ILE A 542 -7.46 -6.53 15.59
N THR A 543 -6.55 -7.51 15.61
CA THR A 543 -6.08 -8.18 16.84
C THR A 543 -4.56 -8.06 16.95
N ASP A 544 -4.03 -8.17 18.16
CA ASP A 544 -2.60 -8.43 18.37
C ASP A 544 -2.26 -9.93 18.27
N ALA A 545 -0.97 -10.24 18.44
CA ALA A 545 -0.43 -11.60 18.45
C ALA A 545 -1.00 -12.50 19.57
N ASP A 546 -1.46 -11.92 20.68
CA ASP A 546 -2.11 -12.64 21.79
C ASP A 546 -3.62 -12.88 21.53
N GLY A 547 -4.14 -12.41 20.39
CA GLY A 547 -5.54 -12.56 19.98
C GLY A 547 -6.50 -11.55 20.61
N LYS A 548 -6.00 -10.54 21.34
CA LYS A 548 -6.83 -9.48 21.92
C LYS A 548 -7.28 -8.53 20.81
N VAL A 549 -8.58 -8.24 20.78
CA VAL A 549 -9.18 -7.30 19.83
C VAL A 549 -8.75 -5.88 20.18
N LEU A 550 -8.14 -5.19 19.20
CA LEU A 550 -7.77 -3.77 19.27
C LEU A 550 -8.83 -2.88 18.60
N TYR A 551 -9.49 -3.39 17.57
CA TYR A 551 -10.60 -2.73 16.85
C TYR A 551 -11.51 -3.78 16.22
N GLU A 552 -12.82 -3.51 16.15
CA GLU A 552 -13.80 -4.32 15.42
C GLU A 552 -14.91 -3.42 14.86
N ASN A 553 -15.12 -3.46 13.54
CA ASN A 553 -16.25 -2.83 12.89
C ASN A 553 -17.46 -3.76 12.92
N LYS A 554 -18.57 -3.28 13.49
CA LYS A 554 -19.80 -4.05 13.70
C LYS A 554 -20.94 -3.65 12.75
N TYR A 555 -20.83 -2.48 12.11
CA TYR A 555 -21.87 -1.87 11.29
C TYR A 555 -23.26 -1.82 11.99
N ASP A 556 -23.27 -1.58 13.30
CA ASP A 556 -24.48 -1.48 14.09
C ASP A 556 -25.28 -0.20 13.72
N ASN A 557 -26.58 -0.36 13.40
CA ASN A 557 -27.55 0.73 13.21
C ASN A 557 -27.14 1.84 12.22
N PRO A 558 -26.88 1.53 10.93
CA PRO A 558 -26.58 2.55 9.94
C PRO A 558 -27.74 3.56 9.79
N PRO A 559 -27.47 4.86 9.59
CA PRO A 559 -28.52 5.85 9.44
C PRO A 559 -29.26 5.65 8.11
N ARG A 560 -30.59 5.77 8.15
CA ARG A 560 -31.43 5.82 6.95
C ARG A 560 -31.31 7.20 6.29
N VAL A 561 -30.91 7.23 5.03
CA VAL A 561 -30.60 8.43 4.24
C VAL A 561 -31.46 8.59 2.99
N LEU A 562 -32.32 7.60 2.69
CA LEU A 562 -33.45 7.67 1.75
C LEU A 562 -34.66 6.96 2.38
N SER A 563 -35.88 7.38 2.03
CA SER A 563 -37.06 6.54 2.28
C SER A 563 -37.08 5.35 1.30
N GLU A 564 -37.81 4.30 1.67
CA GLU A 564 -37.94 3.10 0.83
C GLU A 564 -38.63 3.42 -0.50
N GLU A 565 -39.65 4.29 -0.47
CA GLU A 565 -40.32 4.82 -1.66
C GLU A 565 -39.34 5.51 -2.62
N ILE A 566 -38.46 6.39 -2.10
CA ILE A 566 -37.48 7.11 -2.92
C ILE A 566 -36.43 6.14 -3.49
N ALA A 567 -35.97 5.16 -2.71
CA ALA A 567 -35.04 4.13 -3.18
C ALA A 567 -35.65 3.26 -4.29
N ALA A 568 -36.87 2.74 -4.08
CA ALA A 568 -37.63 1.98 -5.07
C ALA A 568 -37.90 2.79 -6.35
N THR A 569 -38.34 4.04 -6.19
CA THR A 569 -38.60 4.96 -7.30
C THR A 569 -37.33 5.22 -8.11
N MET A 570 -36.21 5.51 -7.45
CA MET A 570 -34.92 5.69 -8.12
C MET A 570 -34.44 4.42 -8.81
N ASN A 571 -34.69 3.22 -8.26
CA ASN A 571 -34.38 1.95 -8.93
C ASN A 571 -35.19 1.75 -10.22
N SER A 572 -36.46 2.15 -10.27
CA SER A 572 -37.26 2.15 -11.50
C SER A 572 -36.71 3.08 -12.59
N MET A 573 -36.04 4.18 -12.21
CA MET A 573 -35.48 5.18 -13.13
C MET A 573 -34.03 4.87 -13.54
N LEU A 574 -33.22 4.34 -12.62
CA LEU A 574 -31.79 4.02 -12.84
C LEU A 574 -31.58 2.70 -13.57
N SER A 575 -32.46 1.71 -13.38
CA SER A 575 -32.47 0.49 -14.21
C SER A 575 -32.70 0.81 -15.70
N ARG A 576 -33.55 1.81 -16.00
CA ARG A 576 -33.79 2.29 -17.37
C ARG A 576 -32.55 2.89 -18.05
N VAL A 577 -31.57 3.41 -17.29
CA VAL A 577 -30.27 3.80 -17.85
C VAL A 577 -29.58 2.61 -18.52
N ILE A 578 -29.69 1.40 -17.96
CA ILE A 578 -29.09 0.17 -18.49
C ILE A 578 -30.00 -0.51 -19.53
N THR A 579 -31.32 -0.58 -19.30
CA THR A 579 -32.23 -1.25 -20.25
C THR A 579 -32.44 -0.45 -21.53
N GLU A 580 -32.63 0.87 -21.48
CA GLU A 580 -33.00 1.70 -22.64
C GLU A 580 -32.14 2.97 -22.83
N GLY A 581 -31.36 3.36 -21.83
CA GLY A 581 -30.61 4.61 -21.78
C GLY A 581 -29.13 4.55 -22.22
N THR A 582 -28.30 5.39 -21.58
CA THR A 582 -26.87 5.56 -21.89
C THR A 582 -25.96 4.44 -21.37
N GLY A 583 -26.47 3.52 -20.55
CA GLY A 583 -25.74 2.45 -19.87
C GLY A 583 -25.84 1.07 -20.54
N LYS A 584 -26.34 0.95 -21.77
CA LYS A 584 -26.63 -0.35 -22.45
C LYS A 584 -25.49 -1.37 -22.48
N ALA A 585 -24.23 -0.93 -22.45
CA ALA A 585 -23.08 -1.85 -22.37
C ALA A 585 -23.02 -2.63 -21.04
N ALA A 586 -23.57 -2.05 -19.96
CA ALA A 586 -23.64 -2.66 -18.63
C ALA A 586 -24.80 -3.66 -18.45
N ARG A 587 -25.54 -4.03 -19.51
CA ARG A 587 -26.62 -5.03 -19.41
C ARG A 587 -26.07 -6.40 -18.97
N LEU A 588 -26.30 -6.76 -17.71
CA LEU A 588 -26.00 -8.06 -17.11
C LEU A 588 -27.12 -9.06 -17.46
N GLN A 589 -26.78 -10.30 -17.81
CA GLN A 589 -27.77 -11.30 -18.23
C GLN A 589 -28.33 -12.06 -17.01
N GLY A 590 -29.65 -12.22 -16.94
CA GLY A 590 -30.32 -12.93 -15.84
C GLY A 590 -30.44 -12.15 -14.53
N TRP A 591 -29.87 -10.94 -14.45
CA TRP A 591 -29.86 -10.09 -13.25
C TRP A 591 -30.53 -8.75 -13.51
N GLN A 592 -31.25 -8.24 -12.51
CA GLN A 592 -31.65 -6.85 -12.48
C GLN A 592 -30.45 -5.98 -12.06
N ALA A 593 -30.22 -4.89 -12.78
CA ALA A 593 -29.13 -3.95 -12.52
C ALA A 593 -29.58 -2.53 -12.81
N ALA A 594 -29.04 -1.58 -12.05
CA ALA A 594 -29.28 -0.16 -12.18
C ALA A 594 -27.96 0.60 -12.08
N GLY A 595 -27.91 1.84 -12.57
CA GLY A 595 -26.68 2.62 -12.51
C GLY A 595 -26.69 3.86 -13.39
N LYS A 596 -25.54 4.52 -13.49
CA LYS A 596 -25.40 5.78 -14.20
C LYS A 596 -24.01 5.94 -14.83
N SER A 597 -24.01 6.31 -16.12
CA SER A 597 -22.81 6.77 -16.82
C SER A 597 -22.50 8.24 -16.49
N GLY A 598 -21.25 8.50 -16.09
CA GLY A 598 -20.63 9.82 -16.03
C GLY A 598 -19.60 10.00 -17.16
N THR A 599 -19.43 11.22 -17.63
CA THR A 599 -18.43 11.61 -18.65
C THR A 599 -18.17 13.09 -18.48
N THR A 600 -16.90 13.49 -18.43
CA THR A 600 -16.51 14.90 -18.27
C THR A 600 -16.39 15.60 -19.61
N GLN A 601 -16.32 16.93 -19.58
CA GLN A 601 -16.06 17.71 -20.79
C GLN A 601 -14.72 17.31 -21.42
N SER A 602 -14.66 17.35 -22.75
CA SER A 602 -13.46 16.97 -23.52
C SER A 602 -12.97 15.53 -23.29
N PHE A 603 -13.81 14.63 -22.78
CA PHE A 603 -13.50 13.19 -22.61
C PHE A 603 -12.24 12.90 -21.76
N ARG A 604 -12.00 13.71 -20.71
CA ARG A 604 -10.87 13.49 -19.78
C ARG A 604 -11.08 12.30 -18.84
N ASP A 605 -12.33 12.12 -18.44
CA ASP A 605 -12.78 11.09 -17.50
C ASP A 605 -14.07 10.47 -18.01
N ALA A 606 -14.14 9.15 -17.92
CA ALA A 606 -15.34 8.38 -18.17
C ALA A 606 -15.54 7.43 -16.99
N LEU A 607 -16.76 7.39 -16.46
CA LEU A 607 -17.07 6.52 -15.34
C LEU A 607 -18.46 5.90 -15.46
N PHE A 608 -18.63 4.75 -14.82
CA PHE A 608 -19.92 4.08 -14.66
C PHE A 608 -20.01 3.59 -13.22
N VAL A 609 -21.05 4.01 -12.51
CA VAL A 609 -21.38 3.50 -11.18
C VAL A 609 -22.71 2.77 -11.30
N GLY A 610 -22.74 1.50 -10.92
CA GLY A 610 -23.93 0.66 -11.04
C GLY A 610 -23.92 -0.48 -10.06
N TYR A 611 -25.10 -1.02 -9.79
CA TYR A 611 -25.36 -1.97 -8.72
C TYR A 611 -26.37 -3.03 -9.15
N THR A 612 -26.24 -4.20 -8.51
CA THR A 612 -27.28 -5.22 -8.40
C THR A 612 -27.90 -5.14 -7.00
N SER A 613 -28.62 -6.17 -6.58
CA SER A 613 -29.06 -6.43 -5.21
C SER A 613 -27.93 -6.81 -4.23
N ASN A 614 -26.71 -7.08 -4.72
CA ASN A 614 -25.61 -7.62 -3.91
C ASN A 614 -24.40 -6.66 -3.81
N LEU A 615 -23.99 -6.06 -4.94
CA LEU A 615 -22.76 -5.25 -5.03
C LEU A 615 -22.99 -3.95 -5.80
N THR A 616 -22.46 -2.84 -5.27
CA THR A 616 -22.35 -1.54 -5.93
C THR A 616 -20.91 -1.37 -6.39
N THR A 617 -20.72 -1.20 -7.70
CA THR A 617 -19.39 -1.08 -8.30
C THR A 617 -19.27 0.20 -9.10
N GLY A 618 -18.24 0.99 -8.80
CA GLY A 618 -17.80 2.12 -9.59
C GLY A 618 -16.58 1.76 -10.41
N VAL A 619 -16.57 2.20 -11.67
CA VAL A 619 -15.45 2.06 -12.59
C VAL A 619 -15.13 3.41 -13.21
N TRP A 620 -13.86 3.80 -13.25
CA TRP A 620 -13.35 5.00 -13.93
C TRP A 620 -12.25 4.64 -14.94
N PHE A 621 -12.19 5.39 -16.04
CA PHE A 621 -11.12 5.40 -17.03
C PHE A 621 -10.73 6.84 -17.34
N GLY A 622 -9.43 7.10 -17.50
CA GLY A 622 -8.92 8.43 -17.80
C GLY A 622 -7.40 8.49 -17.94
N ASN A 623 -6.86 9.70 -17.84
CA ASN A 623 -5.43 9.99 -17.87
C ASN A 623 -5.05 10.88 -16.67
N ASP A 624 -3.86 10.67 -16.11
CA ASP A 624 -3.38 11.41 -14.93
C ASP A 624 -3.05 12.88 -15.26
N ASP A 625 -2.53 13.13 -16.47
CA ASP A 625 -2.19 14.45 -17.01
C ASP A 625 -3.41 15.25 -17.53
N GLY A 626 -4.62 14.70 -17.43
CA GLY A 626 -5.85 15.32 -17.92
C GLY A 626 -5.95 15.40 -19.46
N THR A 627 -5.17 14.61 -20.20
CA THR A 627 -5.30 14.53 -21.67
C THR A 627 -6.59 13.83 -22.09
N SER A 628 -7.21 14.36 -23.15
CA SER A 628 -8.48 13.87 -23.70
C SER A 628 -8.37 12.47 -24.31
N MET A 629 -9.24 11.56 -23.87
CA MET A 629 -9.45 10.28 -24.55
C MET A 629 -10.26 10.46 -25.85
N LYS A 630 -10.12 9.52 -26.79
CA LYS A 630 -10.76 9.56 -28.11
C LYS A 630 -12.24 9.16 -28.03
N LYS A 631 -13.10 10.09 -27.60
CA LYS A 631 -14.56 9.93 -27.47
C LYS A 631 -15.00 8.84 -26.49
N VAL A 632 -14.21 8.57 -25.44
CA VAL A 632 -14.58 7.62 -24.38
C VAL A 632 -15.68 8.22 -23.52
N THR A 633 -16.77 7.47 -23.32
CA THR A 633 -17.88 7.86 -22.44
C THR A 633 -18.10 6.80 -21.37
N GLY A 634 -18.86 7.12 -20.33
CA GLY A 634 -19.20 6.20 -19.24
C GLY A 634 -19.95 4.95 -19.71
N GLY A 635 -20.76 5.08 -20.76
CA GLY A 635 -21.42 3.95 -21.43
C GLY A 635 -20.50 3.13 -22.35
N GLY A 636 -19.22 3.50 -22.47
CA GLY A 636 -18.17 2.83 -23.24
C GLY A 636 -17.31 1.92 -22.35
N LEU A 637 -16.02 2.24 -22.22
CA LEU A 637 -15.05 1.43 -21.47
C LEU A 637 -15.48 1.11 -20.02
N PRO A 638 -15.97 2.09 -19.21
CA PRO A 638 -16.31 1.82 -17.82
C PRO A 638 -17.50 0.86 -17.69
N ALA A 639 -18.56 1.05 -18.49
CA ALA A 639 -19.70 0.13 -18.52
C ALA A 639 -19.36 -1.28 -19.04
N LYS A 640 -18.38 -1.41 -19.96
CA LYS A 640 -17.84 -2.72 -20.36
C LYS A 640 -17.12 -3.41 -19.21
N ALA A 641 -16.15 -2.74 -18.58
CA ALA A 641 -15.37 -3.32 -17.48
C ALA A 641 -16.22 -3.61 -16.24
N TRP A 642 -17.21 -2.75 -15.95
CA TRP A 642 -18.25 -3.01 -14.94
C TRP A 642 -19.00 -4.31 -15.24
N LYS A 643 -19.40 -4.53 -16.50
CA LYS A 643 -20.08 -5.77 -16.91
C LYS A 643 -19.16 -7.00 -16.78
N ASP A 644 -17.93 -6.91 -17.26
CA ASP A 644 -16.97 -8.01 -17.20
C ASP A 644 -16.73 -8.43 -15.73
N PHE A 645 -16.51 -7.47 -14.83
CA PHE A 645 -16.39 -7.72 -13.39
C PHE A 645 -17.68 -8.29 -12.79
N MET A 646 -18.83 -7.62 -13.00
CA MET A 646 -20.08 -8.05 -12.37
C MET A 646 -20.57 -9.41 -12.88
N THR A 647 -20.23 -9.80 -14.11
CA THR A 647 -20.49 -11.15 -14.65
C THR A 647 -19.68 -12.22 -13.90
N ALA A 648 -18.43 -11.93 -13.52
CA ALA A 648 -17.64 -12.82 -12.68
C ALA A 648 -18.14 -12.82 -11.23
N ALA A 649 -18.41 -11.65 -10.64
CA ALA A 649 -18.84 -11.48 -9.26
C ALA A 649 -20.19 -12.15 -8.93
N HIS A 650 -21.08 -12.29 -9.92
CA HIS A 650 -22.38 -12.97 -9.78
C HIS A 650 -22.35 -14.43 -10.25
N SER A 651 -21.18 -14.97 -10.60
CA SER A 651 -21.03 -16.36 -11.04
C SER A 651 -21.29 -17.34 -9.90
N GLY A 652 -22.35 -18.15 -10.05
CA GLY A 652 -22.82 -19.10 -9.04
C GLY A 652 -23.81 -18.54 -8.02
N LEU A 653 -24.15 -17.24 -8.07
CA LEU A 653 -25.17 -16.64 -7.20
C LEU A 653 -26.57 -16.77 -7.81
N SER A 654 -27.60 -16.91 -6.98
CA SER A 654 -29.01 -16.88 -7.42
C SER A 654 -29.47 -15.43 -7.67
N PRO A 655 -30.07 -15.12 -8.85
CA PRO A 655 -30.60 -13.79 -9.13
C PRO A 655 -31.63 -13.31 -8.10
N SER A 656 -31.38 -12.13 -7.53
CA SER A 656 -32.30 -11.41 -6.65
C SER A 656 -32.69 -10.07 -7.31
N PRO A 657 -33.97 -9.65 -7.28
CA PRO A 657 -34.40 -8.39 -7.87
C PRO A 657 -33.83 -7.17 -7.12
N LEU A 658 -33.86 -5.99 -7.75
CA LEU A 658 -33.50 -4.74 -7.08
C LEU A 658 -34.57 -4.35 -6.05
N PHE A 659 -34.17 -3.64 -4.99
CA PHE A 659 -35.10 -3.14 -3.98
C PHE A 659 -36.25 -2.34 -4.62
N GLY A 660 -37.50 -2.72 -4.29
CA GLY A 660 -38.70 -2.08 -4.84
C GLY A 660 -39.03 -2.42 -6.30
N LEU A 661 -38.31 -3.32 -6.96
CA LEU A 661 -38.71 -3.92 -8.24
C LEU A 661 -39.12 -5.37 -8.04
N GLY A 662 -40.24 -5.78 -8.63
CA GLY A 662 -40.65 -7.19 -8.68
C GLY A 662 -39.77 -8.00 -9.62
N ALA A 663 -39.83 -9.33 -9.55
CA ALA A 663 -39.06 -10.22 -10.44
C ALA A 663 -39.30 -9.95 -11.94
N GLY A 664 -40.50 -9.48 -12.31
CA GLY A 664 -40.86 -9.06 -13.68
C GLY A 664 -40.14 -7.82 -14.22
N GLY A 665 -39.38 -7.10 -13.39
CA GLY A 665 -38.59 -5.93 -13.80
C GLY A 665 -39.37 -4.61 -13.72
N VAL A 666 -39.06 -3.68 -14.63
CA VAL A 666 -39.65 -2.33 -14.67
C VAL A 666 -40.91 -2.33 -15.53
N PRO A 667 -42.08 -1.91 -15.01
CA PRO A 667 -43.29 -1.77 -15.82
C PRO A 667 -43.11 -0.78 -16.98
N PRO A 668 -43.74 -1.00 -18.14
CA PRO A 668 -43.81 0.00 -19.21
C PRO A 668 -44.47 1.30 -18.71
N LEU A 669 -43.99 2.46 -19.18
CA LEU A 669 -44.49 3.78 -18.76
C LEU A 669 -46.00 4.00 -18.96
N GLY A 670 -46.66 3.20 -19.81
CA GLY A 670 -48.08 3.35 -20.16
C GLY A 670 -49.06 2.42 -19.44
N GLU A 671 -48.60 1.48 -18.60
CA GLU A 671 -49.45 0.40 -18.07
C GLU A 671 -49.85 0.55 -16.58
N MET A 672 -49.51 1.66 -15.93
CA MET A 672 -49.94 1.95 -14.54
C MET A 672 -50.92 3.12 -14.48
N GLN A 673 -52.09 2.94 -15.08
CA GLN A 673 -53.23 3.87 -14.96
C GLN A 673 -54.52 3.09 -14.66
N GLN A 674 -55.18 3.47 -13.57
CA GLN A 674 -56.38 2.85 -12.95
C GLN A 674 -56.17 1.48 -12.25
N PRO A 675 -56.61 1.33 -10.99
CA PRO A 675 -56.77 0.02 -10.36
C PRO A 675 -58.03 -0.68 -10.88
N ALA A 676 -57.90 -1.96 -11.25
CA ALA A 676 -59.01 -2.85 -11.57
C ALA A 676 -59.43 -3.67 -10.31
N PRO A 677 -60.70 -4.12 -10.20
CA PRO A 677 -61.25 -4.63 -8.95
C PRO A 677 -60.75 -6.04 -8.54
N GLU A 678 -61.01 -6.33 -7.27
CA GLU A 678 -60.56 -7.50 -6.52
C GLU A 678 -60.93 -8.86 -7.13
N ASN A 679 -60.08 -9.86 -6.89
CA ASN A 679 -60.43 -11.28 -6.95
C ASN A 679 -59.92 -11.97 -5.67
N PRO A 680 -60.63 -13.00 -5.16
CA PRO A 680 -60.36 -13.58 -3.84
C PRO A 680 -59.05 -14.37 -3.76
N PRO A 681 -58.46 -14.54 -2.55
CA PRO A 681 -57.12 -15.10 -2.39
C PRO A 681 -57.02 -16.61 -2.66
N SER A 682 -55.89 -17.00 -3.25
CA SER A 682 -55.49 -18.39 -3.48
C SER A 682 -55.20 -19.16 -2.19
N SER A 683 -55.26 -20.50 -2.28
CA SER A 683 -55.14 -21.44 -1.17
C SER A 683 -53.77 -21.43 -0.45
N ILE A 684 -53.77 -21.90 0.80
CA ILE A 684 -52.65 -22.06 1.74
C ILE A 684 -51.49 -22.96 1.20
N GLY A 685 -51.66 -23.63 0.07
CA GLY A 685 -50.70 -24.60 -0.48
C GLY A 685 -49.29 -24.07 -0.73
N ASP A 686 -49.16 -22.81 -1.16
CA ASP A 686 -47.87 -22.21 -1.54
C ASP A 686 -46.96 -21.84 -0.34
N ILE A 687 -47.46 -21.97 0.89
CA ILE A 687 -46.71 -21.62 2.12
C ILE A 687 -45.74 -22.75 2.54
N ILE A 688 -46.03 -24.00 2.16
CA ILE A 688 -45.31 -25.18 2.68
C ILE A 688 -44.06 -25.53 1.85
N SER A 689 -44.03 -25.15 0.57
CA SER A 689 -42.94 -25.50 -0.38
C SER A 689 -41.61 -24.79 -0.09
N ASN A 690 -41.62 -23.63 0.56
CA ASN A 690 -40.41 -22.84 0.85
C ASN A 690 -39.71 -23.19 2.18
N ALA A 691 -40.24 -24.12 2.98
CA ALA A 691 -39.75 -24.41 4.33
C ALA A 691 -38.66 -25.51 4.41
N LEU A 692 -38.35 -26.21 3.30
CA LEU A 692 -37.49 -27.41 3.31
C LEU A 692 -36.34 -27.32 2.27
N GLY A 693 -35.58 -26.23 2.32
CA GLY A 693 -34.38 -26.00 1.51
C GLY A 693 -33.07 -26.10 2.31
N GLY A 694 -32.72 -27.29 2.79
CA GLY A 694 -31.53 -27.52 3.62
C GLY A 694 -30.20 -27.47 2.87
N GLY A 695 -29.77 -26.27 2.46
CA GLY A 695 -28.45 -26.02 1.84
C GLY A 695 -27.32 -25.89 2.87
N THR A 696 -26.11 -26.34 2.51
CA THR A 696 -24.88 -26.05 3.27
C THR A 696 -24.55 -24.55 3.23
N PRO A 697 -23.93 -23.96 4.27
CA PRO A 697 -23.62 -22.53 4.28
C PRO A 697 -22.66 -22.13 3.14
N ASP A 698 -23.13 -21.31 2.21
CA ASP A 698 -22.27 -20.65 1.22
C ASP A 698 -21.57 -19.46 1.88
N THR A 699 -20.23 -19.47 1.88
CA THR A 699 -19.40 -18.40 2.44
C THR A 699 -19.43 -17.11 1.63
N ARG A 700 -20.15 -17.06 0.50
CA ARG A 700 -20.37 -15.89 -0.35
C ARG A 700 -21.73 -15.20 -0.15
N ALA A 701 -22.51 -15.60 0.86
CA ALA A 701 -23.80 -14.98 1.15
C ALA A 701 -23.65 -13.51 1.61
N TYR A 702 -23.83 -12.57 0.68
CA TYR A 702 -24.00 -11.14 1.00
C TYR A 702 -25.30 -10.93 1.79
N PRO A 703 -25.37 -9.93 2.69
CA PRO A 703 -26.64 -9.52 3.28
C PRO A 703 -27.58 -9.06 2.15
N GLN A 704 -28.70 -9.76 1.99
CA GLN A 704 -29.68 -9.43 0.96
C GLN A 704 -30.31 -8.07 1.24
N ALA A 705 -30.61 -7.31 0.17
CA ALA A 705 -31.46 -6.13 0.29
C ALA A 705 -32.79 -6.51 0.99
N PRO A 706 -33.32 -5.67 1.90
CA PRO A 706 -34.59 -5.96 2.57
C PRO A 706 -35.70 -6.24 1.56
N ILE A 707 -36.49 -7.29 1.79
CA ILE A 707 -37.65 -7.58 0.94
C ILE A 707 -38.64 -6.43 1.13
N ALA A 708 -38.98 -5.74 0.04
CA ALA A 708 -39.94 -4.64 0.10
C ALA A 708 -41.29 -5.13 0.64
N PRO A 709 -41.96 -4.37 1.51
CA PRO A 709 -43.24 -4.79 2.11
C PRO A 709 -44.29 -5.04 1.02
N ASN A 710 -45.11 -6.08 1.23
CA ASN A 710 -46.22 -6.41 0.34
C ASN A 710 -47.26 -5.27 0.37
N PRO A 711 -47.60 -4.62 -0.76
CA PRO A 711 -48.59 -3.53 -0.80
C PRO A 711 -49.98 -3.89 -0.27
N ASN A 712 -50.29 -5.19 -0.16
CA ASN A 712 -51.58 -5.70 0.32
C ASN A 712 -51.59 -6.04 1.83
N GLN A 713 -50.57 -5.67 2.60
CA GLN A 713 -50.51 -5.93 4.04
C GLN A 713 -50.94 -4.68 4.84
N PRO A 714 -52.00 -4.74 5.69
CA PRO A 714 -52.43 -3.59 6.48
C PRO A 714 -51.39 -3.13 7.50
N ASP A 715 -51.21 -1.81 7.62
CA ASP A 715 -50.33 -1.21 8.62
C ASP A 715 -50.75 -1.58 10.05
N VAL A 716 -49.82 -2.13 10.82
CA VAL A 716 -49.97 -2.30 12.27
C VAL A 716 -49.50 -1.01 12.95
N PRO A 717 -50.34 -0.31 13.74
CA PRO A 717 -49.96 0.95 14.36
C PRO A 717 -48.77 0.80 15.32
N MET A 718 -47.62 1.36 14.95
CA MET A 718 -46.47 1.51 15.83
C MET A 718 -46.77 2.56 16.92
N PRO A 719 -46.44 2.31 18.19
CA PRO A 719 -46.63 3.29 19.26
C PRO A 719 -45.67 4.48 19.10
N PRO A 720 -46.08 5.70 19.49
CA PRO A 720 -45.23 6.88 19.38
C PRO A 720 -44.00 6.78 20.28
N ALA A 721 -42.84 7.17 19.75
CA ALA A 721 -41.58 7.15 20.50
C ALA A 721 -41.55 8.23 21.59
N ASN A 722 -41.21 7.85 22.81
CA ASN A 722 -41.00 8.79 23.92
C ASN A 722 -39.80 9.69 23.66
N ILE A 723 -40.04 10.99 23.50
CA ILE A 723 -39.01 12.02 23.54
C ILE A 723 -38.96 12.59 24.97
N PRO A 724 -37.81 12.61 25.66
CA PRO A 724 -37.69 13.28 26.96
C PRO A 724 -37.88 14.79 26.80
N SER A 725 -38.96 15.32 27.37
CA SER A 725 -39.16 16.77 27.48
C SER A 725 -38.04 17.38 28.32
N ARG A 726 -37.50 18.52 27.89
CA ARG A 726 -36.73 19.43 28.76
C ARG A 726 -37.65 20.52 29.28
N ASP A 727 -37.54 20.79 30.56
CA ASP A 727 -38.39 21.76 31.25
C ASP A 727 -38.15 23.19 30.76
N ILE A 728 -39.25 23.94 30.61
CA ILE A 728 -39.26 25.38 30.41
C ILE A 728 -40.28 25.94 31.40
N GLU A 729 -39.82 26.66 32.43
CA GLU A 729 -40.74 27.40 33.31
C GLU A 729 -41.31 28.65 32.62
N PRO A 730 -42.56 29.04 32.94
CA PRO A 730 -43.31 30.03 32.15
C PRO A 730 -43.07 31.48 32.61
N GLY A 731 -43.10 32.43 31.66
CA GLY A 731 -42.88 33.86 31.94
C GLY A 731 -43.55 34.83 30.97
N TYR A 732 -44.74 35.32 31.35
CA TYR A 732 -45.41 36.55 30.89
C TYR A 732 -46.02 36.59 29.47
N SER A 733 -46.80 37.66 29.24
CA SER A 733 -47.96 37.72 28.32
C SER A 733 -47.85 38.86 27.27
N ALA A 734 -48.79 38.91 26.35
CA ALA A 734 -48.77 39.74 25.14
C ALA A 734 -49.03 41.25 25.37
N GLY A 735 -48.44 42.12 24.53
CA GLY A 735 -48.76 43.55 24.47
C GLY A 735 -47.98 44.40 23.44
N ASN A 736 -48.66 44.84 22.37
CA ASN A 736 -48.46 46.04 21.54
C ASN A 736 -47.05 46.62 21.20
N GLY A 737 -46.57 46.31 19.98
CA GLY A 737 -45.92 47.26 19.04
C GLY A 737 -44.54 47.86 19.40
N PRO A 738 -44.02 48.85 18.62
CA PRO A 738 -44.53 49.43 17.37
C PRO A 738 -43.64 49.16 16.13
N VAL A 739 -44.08 49.61 14.94
CA VAL A 739 -43.30 49.58 13.67
C VAL A 739 -42.90 51.01 13.26
N PRO A 740 -41.60 51.25 12.98
CA PRO A 740 -41.16 52.36 12.12
C PRO A 740 -39.99 51.96 11.16
N PRO A 741 -39.59 52.81 10.19
CA PRO A 741 -40.35 53.13 8.98
C PRO A 741 -39.50 52.94 7.69
N ALA A 742 -40.06 53.32 6.53
CA ALA A 742 -39.33 53.37 5.26
C ALA A 742 -38.98 54.83 4.84
N ASP A 743 -37.86 54.99 4.14
CA ASP A 743 -37.29 56.24 3.58
C ASP A 743 -36.94 57.35 4.63
N ILE A 744 -36.06 58.33 4.38
CA ILE A 744 -35.59 58.92 3.11
C ILE A 744 -34.06 59.15 3.10
N GLY A 745 -33.38 58.65 2.06
CA GLY A 745 -32.39 59.35 1.23
C GLY A 745 -31.04 59.88 1.79
N GLY A 746 -29.97 59.57 1.03
CA GLY A 746 -29.03 60.63 0.60
C GLY A 746 -27.55 60.54 0.98
N GLN A 747 -26.76 59.74 0.24
CA GLN A 747 -25.54 60.18 -0.48
C GLN A 747 -24.82 58.97 -1.12
N ALA A 748 -24.28 59.16 -2.32
CA ALA A 748 -23.38 58.20 -2.99
C ALA A 748 -21.98 58.81 -3.13
N PRO A 749 -20.92 57.98 -3.07
CA PRO A 749 -19.75 58.28 -3.89
C PRO A 749 -19.14 57.06 -4.59
N SER A 750 -18.65 57.33 -5.82
CA SER A 750 -17.53 56.66 -6.52
C SER A 750 -17.56 55.15 -6.80
N GLY A 751 -17.28 54.80 -8.06
CA GLY A 751 -17.00 53.43 -8.52
C GLY A 751 -15.56 52.96 -8.25
N PRO A 752 -15.06 51.96 -9.01
CA PRO A 752 -13.84 51.22 -8.65
C PRO A 752 -12.58 52.07 -8.74
N LYS A 753 -11.72 51.97 -7.70
CA LYS A 753 -10.36 52.51 -7.71
C LYS A 753 -9.50 51.77 -8.73
N GLN A 754 -8.78 52.49 -9.57
CA GLN A 754 -7.64 51.96 -10.31
C GLN A 754 -6.39 52.06 -9.42
N THR A 755 -5.72 50.93 -9.17
CA THR A 755 -4.40 50.91 -8.53
C THR A 755 -3.36 51.55 -9.45
N THR A 756 -2.52 52.42 -8.92
CA THR A 756 -1.45 53.08 -9.67
C THR A 756 -0.13 52.31 -9.52
N LEU A 757 0.82 52.60 -10.41
CA LEU A 757 2.16 52.03 -10.33
C LEU A 757 2.92 52.46 -9.05
N LEU A 758 2.48 53.54 -8.39
CA LEU A 758 3.09 54.05 -7.17
C LEU A 758 2.68 53.23 -5.94
N ASP A 759 1.43 52.77 -5.88
CA ASP A 759 0.91 51.91 -4.80
C ASP A 759 1.69 50.59 -4.75
N ILE A 760 1.91 49.98 -5.93
CA ILE A 760 2.68 48.74 -6.12
C ILE A 760 4.16 48.90 -5.70
N LEU A 761 4.70 50.13 -5.77
CA LEU A 761 6.08 50.43 -5.36
C LEU A 761 6.22 50.81 -3.87
N MET A 762 5.10 51.06 -3.17
CA MET A 762 5.10 51.38 -1.73
C MET A 762 4.57 50.24 -0.83
N GLY A 763 3.97 49.20 -1.41
CA GLY A 763 3.72 47.93 -0.71
C GLY A 763 2.53 47.93 0.28
N ASN A 764 1.45 48.63 -0.06
CA ASN A 764 0.13 48.53 0.61
C ASN A 764 -0.90 47.86 -0.31
#